data_AF-A0A6P8H5L4-F1
#
_entry.id   AF-A0A6P8H5L4-F1
#
_cell.length_a   1.000
_cell.length_b   1.000
_cell.length_c   1.000
_cell.angle_alpha   90.00
_cell.angle_beta   90.00
_cell.angle_gamma   90.00
#
_symmetry.space_group_name_H-M   'P 1'
#
loop_
_entity.id
_entity.type
_entity.pdbx_description
1 polymer ?
#
loop_
_entity_poly.entity_id
_entity_poly.type
_entity_poly.pdbx_seq_one_letter_code
_entity_poly.pdbx_strand_id
1 'polypeptide(L)'
;MLTQRARQRPPPLERLESVMSQFSDSLDQYDLPDDADELDLSCHADRCDGKQMESGSIPFRTIYHFLPFKSMDCAVFVEEVPVSVRVTDVERFTCTRVLNPNLYTIELSHGEFTWKIKRRFKHFQALHQELIKFRALLRIPLPSRIHSVKRRSFKGHKRSQGGHIPTLPRRPDALVKEEQLVSRKMQLEDYLRNILKRSLYRNHPATLEFLEVSQISFIQDLGPKGIEGLILKKSGGNTFPVCYWCGSNSVCYRWSKRWLVVKDSFLLYMRPEDGQVGTVILYDKGFHIKIGTRETGVRHGVTLENLCRALTIKCSTYRQARWWGHSIDEFAQRYGQDFLRENRHGSFAPVRENTTTQWFVNAASYFDAIAEALESAKEEIFITAWWLSPEIFLKRPVVDGNTWRLDCVLKRKAEQGVNICVLLYKEVEVILGLNSEYTKKTLTGLHSNIRVIRHPDHVPSTALLWAHHEKTVVIDQSLAFLGGIDLAYGRWDDSQHRLTDVGSVRRSPQPSPGLSPTNPRLSTGTLGDGDEDLRYCLMGYAAPCPDPRKGEAGGEQEAGGEAGAGAGLEELCLRVPTGCLQRVPSEERSRSGPEGPETKPLSVRAGVMSRPVPPRDWYSKSLSLRSSESGSLGLGLPQSLPLPHETSSMRSYISNNELFGETRFWHGKDYCNFILKDWVKLNKPFDDFIDRYKTPRMPWHDIGVAVHGKAARDIARHFIQRWNFTKLVKKRSGATCYPFLMPKSLSAPMEPPSPSGRHTQASVQVLRSVCQWSIGTKVHEESIHLAYISAIQNSKHFIYIENQFFISCADKNIHNCVGDALTERILKAYREKRRFRVYVVMPLLPGFEGDISSGGGQAIKAIMYFNYRTMCRGEHSIMERLKRVMSDCWINYISFCGLRTHADLDGRLVTELIYVHSKLMIVDDCTVIIV
;
A
#
# COMPACT_ATOMS: atom_id res chain seq x y z
N MET A 1 7.60 34.70 -61.36
CA MET A 1 7.00 34.57 -62.71
C MET A 1 5.65 33.88 -62.51
N LEU A 2 4.51 34.39 -62.98
CA LEU A 2 4.05 34.45 -64.39
C LEU A 2 4.16 33.05 -65.02
N THR A 3 3.08 32.37 -65.43
CA THR A 3 1.88 32.81 -66.20
C THR A 3 0.55 32.18 -65.66
N GLN A 4 -0.62 32.86 -65.66
CA GLN A 4 -1.64 33.08 -66.73
C GLN A 4 -2.38 31.79 -67.20
N ARG A 5 -3.70 31.77 -67.53
CA ARG A 5 -4.72 32.85 -67.73
C ARG A 5 -6.20 32.36 -67.71
N ALA A 6 -7.14 33.32 -67.54
CA ALA A 6 -8.58 33.35 -67.95
C ALA A 6 -9.57 32.30 -67.36
N ARG A 7 -10.78 32.62 -66.84
CA ARG A 7 -11.94 33.49 -67.25
C ARG A 7 -12.81 32.83 -68.36
N GLN A 8 -14.16 32.83 -68.32
CA GLN A 8 -15.15 33.73 -67.67
C GLN A 8 -16.44 32.99 -67.14
N ARG A 9 -17.50 33.74 -66.75
CA ARG A 9 -18.84 33.32 -66.21
C ARG A 9 -19.98 34.01 -67.03
N PRO A 10 -21.28 33.95 -66.65
CA PRO A 10 -22.26 32.86 -66.35
C PRO A 10 -23.37 32.92 -67.46
N PRO A 11 -24.73 32.91 -67.24
CA PRO A 11 -25.69 32.25 -66.29
C PRO A 11 -26.72 31.38 -67.09
N PRO A 12 -27.99 31.10 -66.67
CA PRO A 12 -28.66 31.08 -65.35
C PRO A 12 -29.20 29.66 -64.97
N LEU A 13 -30.15 29.57 -64.03
CA LEU A 13 -30.70 28.33 -63.45
C LEU A 13 -31.71 27.61 -64.36
N GLU A 14 -31.77 26.28 -64.27
CA GLU A 14 -33.00 25.58 -63.86
C GLU A 14 -32.72 24.17 -63.28
N ARG A 15 -33.75 23.57 -62.66
CA ARG A 15 -33.80 22.20 -62.09
C ARG A 15 -32.77 21.79 -61.03
N LEU A 16 -33.12 22.13 -59.78
CA LEU A 16 -32.92 21.19 -58.66
C LEU A 16 -33.62 19.85 -58.99
N GLU A 17 -32.97 18.74 -58.64
CA GLU A 17 -33.50 17.49 -58.04
C GLU A 17 -32.57 16.29 -58.29
N SER A 18 -31.78 16.28 -59.38
CA SER A 18 -30.96 15.13 -59.79
C SER A 18 -29.53 15.05 -59.17
N VAL A 19 -29.14 15.94 -58.27
CA VAL A 19 -27.73 16.09 -57.81
C VAL A 19 -27.53 15.79 -56.31
N MET A 20 -28.61 15.60 -55.53
CA MET A 20 -28.53 15.35 -54.08
C MET A 20 -28.35 13.87 -53.67
N SER A 21 -27.90 12.99 -54.58
CA SER A 21 -27.76 11.54 -54.32
C SER A 21 -26.36 10.95 -54.53
N GLN A 22 -25.32 11.75 -54.83
CA GLN A 22 -23.97 11.25 -55.13
C GLN A 22 -22.81 11.95 -54.37
N PHE A 23 -23.11 12.70 -53.30
CA PHE A 23 -22.09 13.32 -52.43
C PHE A 23 -22.43 13.20 -50.94
N SER A 24 -22.40 11.96 -50.42
CA SER A 24 -22.35 11.69 -48.96
C SER A 24 -21.34 10.61 -48.56
N ASP A 25 -20.96 9.71 -49.48
CA ASP A 25 -20.12 8.54 -49.18
C ASP A 25 -18.66 8.73 -49.65
N SER A 26 -17.98 9.75 -49.11
CA SER A 26 -16.50 9.84 -49.08
C SER A 26 -16.05 11.04 -48.25
N LEU A 27 -15.72 10.82 -46.96
CA LEU A 27 -14.77 11.63 -46.14
C LEU A 27 -14.63 11.10 -44.70
N ASP A 28 -14.35 9.81 -44.53
CA ASP A 28 -13.98 9.22 -43.22
C ASP A 28 -12.95 8.09 -43.44
N GLN A 29 -11.76 8.44 -43.94
CA GLN A 29 -10.65 7.48 -44.12
C GLN A 29 -9.27 8.15 -44.04
N TYR A 30 -8.73 8.24 -42.83
CA TYR A 30 -7.29 8.42 -42.53
C TYR A 30 -6.91 7.65 -41.26
N ASP A 31 -7.33 6.38 -41.20
CA ASP A 31 -6.77 5.43 -40.24
C ASP A 31 -5.42 4.92 -40.77
N LEU A 32 -4.37 5.08 -39.97
CA LEU A 32 -3.05 4.47 -40.12
C LEU A 32 -2.60 4.00 -38.71
N PRO A 33 -1.77 2.93 -38.62
CA PRO A 33 -2.10 1.85 -37.69
C PRO A 33 -1.81 2.10 -36.21
N ASP A 34 -2.62 1.47 -35.34
CA ASP A 34 -2.16 1.02 -34.03
C ASP A 34 -1.22 -0.18 -34.25
N ASP A 35 -0.05 -0.18 -33.59
CA ASP A 35 0.89 -1.32 -33.61
C ASP A 35 0.28 -2.54 -32.88
N ALA A 36 -0.25 -3.48 -33.65
CA ALA A 36 -0.93 -4.68 -33.17
C ALA A 36 -0.17 -5.96 -33.57
N ASP A 37 1.05 -6.11 -33.06
CA ASP A 37 1.88 -7.33 -33.20
C ASP A 37 2.63 -7.66 -31.89
N GLU A 38 1.87 -8.04 -30.85
CA GLU A 38 2.41 -8.82 -29.73
C GLU A 38 1.41 -9.95 -29.40
N LEU A 39 1.92 -11.16 -29.15
CA LEU A 39 1.17 -12.41 -29.26
C LEU A 39 -0.03 -12.51 -28.30
N ASP A 40 -1.21 -12.78 -28.85
CA ASP A 40 -2.47 -12.96 -28.12
C ASP A 40 -2.49 -14.29 -27.34
N LEU A 41 -1.78 -14.31 -26.21
CA LEU A 41 -1.98 -15.28 -25.13
C LEU A 41 -3.30 -14.98 -24.41
N SER A 42 -4.40 -15.15 -25.14
CA SER A 42 -5.75 -14.92 -24.66
C SER A 42 -5.97 -15.71 -23.36
N CYS A 43 -6.33 -15.00 -22.29
CA CYS A 43 -6.63 -15.64 -21.02
C CYS A 43 -7.94 -16.43 -21.16
N HIS A 44 -7.82 -17.76 -21.25
CA HIS A 44 -8.97 -18.65 -21.17
C HIS A 44 -9.75 -18.33 -19.90
N ALA A 45 -11.02 -17.97 -20.08
CA ALA A 45 -11.94 -17.71 -18.97
C ALA A 45 -12.37 -19.05 -18.36
N ASP A 46 -11.46 -19.67 -17.60
CA ASP A 46 -11.73 -20.91 -16.89
C ASP A 46 -12.93 -20.73 -15.96
N ARG A 47 -13.94 -21.55 -16.20
CA ARG A 47 -15.13 -21.64 -15.37
C ARG A 47 -14.80 -22.46 -14.14
N CYS A 48 -14.06 -21.86 -13.20
CA CYS A 48 -13.88 -22.45 -11.88
C CYS A 48 -15.24 -22.72 -11.23
N ASP A 49 -15.38 -23.88 -10.60
CA ASP A 49 -16.67 -24.41 -10.16
C ASP A 49 -17.40 -23.53 -9.15
N GLY A 50 -18.73 -23.69 -9.14
CA GLY A 50 -19.66 -22.94 -8.29
C GLY A 50 -19.54 -23.29 -6.82
N LYS A 51 -18.52 -22.77 -6.14
CA LYS A 51 -18.58 -22.55 -4.69
C LYS A 51 -19.72 -21.57 -4.41
N GLN A 52 -20.58 -21.92 -3.44
CA GLN A 52 -21.73 -21.11 -3.06
C GLN A 52 -21.29 -19.68 -2.71
N MET A 53 -22.03 -18.68 -3.20
CA MET A 53 -21.91 -17.32 -2.66
C MET A 53 -22.37 -17.33 -1.21
N GLU A 54 -21.59 -16.70 -0.33
CA GLU A 54 -22.06 -16.36 1.02
C GLU A 54 -23.27 -15.43 0.88
N SER A 55 -24.40 -15.86 1.43
CA SER A 55 -25.72 -15.31 1.10
C SER A 55 -25.97 -13.96 1.78
N GLY A 56 -25.49 -12.86 1.17
CA GLY A 56 -25.85 -11.52 1.62
C GLY A 56 -25.03 -10.33 1.08
N SER A 57 -23.86 -10.54 0.46
CA SER A 57 -22.97 -9.44 0.06
C SER A 57 -22.35 -9.61 -1.34
N ILE A 58 -21.74 -8.54 -1.85
CA ILE A 58 -20.87 -8.58 -3.05
C ILE A 58 -19.42 -8.61 -2.56
N PRO A 59 -18.66 -9.71 -2.76
CA PRO A 59 -17.29 -9.84 -2.29
C PRO A 59 -16.36 -8.74 -2.80
N PHE A 60 -15.45 -8.25 -1.96
CA PHE A 60 -14.58 -7.13 -2.30
C PHE A 60 -13.62 -7.44 -3.47
N ARG A 61 -13.14 -8.69 -3.60
CA ARG A 61 -12.41 -9.17 -4.79
C ARG A 61 -13.04 -8.83 -6.16
N THR A 62 -14.34 -8.55 -6.22
CA THR A 62 -15.05 -8.07 -7.42
C THR A 62 -14.43 -6.80 -8.05
N ILE A 63 -13.70 -5.98 -7.27
CA ILE A 63 -13.04 -4.76 -7.76
C ILE A 63 -12.02 -4.99 -8.89
N TYR A 64 -11.54 -6.22 -9.04
CA TYR A 64 -10.58 -6.61 -10.07
C TYR A 64 -11.24 -7.03 -11.41
N HIS A 65 -12.56 -7.24 -11.44
CA HIS A 65 -13.27 -7.90 -12.53
C HIS A 65 -14.54 -7.14 -12.99
N PHE A 66 -14.40 -5.85 -13.32
CA PHE A 66 -15.50 -5.06 -13.86
C PHE A 66 -15.75 -5.29 -15.36
N LEU A 67 -17.01 -5.44 -15.73
CA LEU A 67 -17.49 -5.55 -17.12
C LEU A 67 -17.78 -4.16 -17.75
N PRO A 68 -17.82 -4.07 -19.09
CA PRO A 68 -18.30 -2.89 -19.81
C PRO A 68 -19.70 -2.44 -19.35
N PHE A 69 -19.94 -1.14 -19.20
CA PHE A 69 -21.22 -0.61 -18.68
C PHE A 69 -22.44 -0.90 -19.58
N LYS A 70 -22.21 -1.31 -20.83
CA LYS A 70 -23.25 -1.76 -21.78
C LYS A 70 -23.51 -3.27 -21.76
N SER A 71 -22.76 -4.05 -20.97
CA SER A 71 -23.01 -5.49 -20.83
C SER A 71 -24.36 -5.72 -20.14
N MET A 72 -24.99 -6.85 -20.48
CA MET A 72 -26.23 -7.31 -19.81
C MET A 72 -25.93 -8.21 -18.61
N ASP A 73 -24.71 -8.73 -18.52
CA ASP A 73 -24.28 -9.72 -17.54
C ASP A 73 -23.70 -9.05 -16.26
N CYS A 74 -23.87 -7.73 -16.13
CA CYS A 74 -23.46 -6.94 -14.98
C CYS A 74 -24.32 -7.25 -13.74
N ALA A 75 -23.81 -8.12 -12.86
CA ALA A 75 -24.30 -8.28 -11.50
C ALA A 75 -23.98 -7.00 -10.68
N VAL A 76 -24.94 -6.06 -10.63
CA VAL A 76 -24.80 -4.79 -9.90
C VAL A 76 -25.44 -4.83 -8.51
N PHE A 77 -26.62 -5.42 -8.40
CA PHE A 77 -27.39 -5.48 -7.15
C PHE A 77 -27.06 -6.76 -6.39
N VAL A 78 -27.11 -6.69 -5.05
CA VAL A 78 -27.08 -7.86 -4.17
C VAL A 78 -28.25 -8.78 -4.55
N GLU A 79 -28.01 -10.08 -4.56
CA GLU A 79 -29.04 -11.07 -4.89
C GLU A 79 -30.11 -11.14 -3.78
N GLU A 80 -31.34 -11.46 -4.18
CA GLU A 80 -32.57 -11.53 -3.36
C GLU A 80 -33.00 -10.23 -2.62
N VAL A 81 -32.09 -9.29 -2.37
CA VAL A 81 -32.37 -8.00 -1.73
C VAL A 81 -33.19 -7.09 -2.67
N PRO A 82 -34.36 -6.57 -2.24
CA PRO A 82 -35.18 -5.67 -3.05
C PRO A 82 -34.53 -4.28 -3.22
N VAL A 83 -35.06 -3.48 -4.15
CA VAL A 83 -34.74 -2.05 -4.26
C VAL A 83 -36.01 -1.25 -3.98
N SER A 84 -36.00 -0.45 -2.92
CA SER A 84 -37.10 0.47 -2.58
C SER A 84 -36.96 1.78 -3.35
N VAL A 85 -38.10 2.45 -3.60
CA VAL A 85 -38.17 3.72 -4.32
C VAL A 85 -39.19 4.61 -3.62
N ARG A 86 -38.83 5.88 -3.38
CA ARG A 86 -39.72 6.90 -2.82
C ARG A 86 -39.50 8.25 -3.53
N VAL A 87 -40.55 8.83 -4.12
CA VAL A 87 -40.45 10.16 -4.77
C VAL A 87 -40.78 11.23 -3.74
N THR A 88 -39.79 11.57 -2.92
CA THR A 88 -39.96 12.40 -1.72
C THR A 88 -40.33 13.85 -2.05
N ASP A 89 -39.61 14.50 -2.96
CA ASP A 89 -39.73 15.94 -3.20
C ASP A 89 -39.86 16.33 -4.69
N VAL A 90 -40.47 17.48 -4.96
CA VAL A 90 -40.61 18.09 -6.28
C VAL A 90 -40.37 19.59 -6.21
N GLU A 91 -39.26 20.03 -6.80
CA GLU A 91 -38.97 21.45 -6.99
C GLU A 91 -39.52 21.92 -8.36
N ARG A 92 -40.42 22.92 -8.38
CA ARG A 92 -41.02 23.44 -9.62
C ARG A 92 -40.35 24.74 -10.07
N PHE A 93 -39.93 24.80 -11.34
CA PHE A 93 -39.27 25.98 -11.91
C PHE A 93 -40.17 26.69 -12.93
N THR A 94 -40.61 27.89 -12.58
CA THR A 94 -41.60 28.71 -13.30
C THR A 94 -41.01 29.66 -14.35
N CYS A 95 -39.67 29.80 -14.44
CA CYS A 95 -39.03 30.61 -15.48
C CYS A 95 -39.40 30.17 -16.91
N THR A 96 -39.33 31.12 -17.83
CA THR A 96 -39.96 31.05 -19.16
C THR A 96 -39.50 29.86 -20.01
N ARG A 97 -40.48 29.22 -20.68
CA ARG A 97 -40.33 28.18 -21.71
C ARG A 97 -39.62 26.87 -21.30
N VAL A 98 -39.67 26.47 -20.03
CA VAL A 98 -39.15 25.16 -19.59
C VAL A 98 -40.18 24.04 -19.80
N LEU A 99 -40.03 23.24 -20.87
CA LEU A 99 -40.89 22.08 -21.20
C LEU A 99 -41.00 21.00 -20.10
N ASN A 100 -40.08 21.00 -19.13
CA ASN A 100 -39.99 20.08 -18.01
C ASN A 100 -39.71 20.88 -16.73
N PRO A 101 -40.71 21.59 -16.17
CA PRO A 101 -40.48 22.55 -15.08
C PRO A 101 -40.14 21.87 -13.75
N ASN A 102 -40.64 20.65 -13.52
CA ASN A 102 -40.46 19.96 -12.25
C ASN A 102 -39.13 19.18 -12.19
N LEU A 103 -38.48 19.18 -11.03
CA LEU A 103 -37.34 18.35 -10.68
C LEU A 103 -37.72 17.47 -9.48
N TYR A 104 -37.85 16.17 -9.73
CA TYR A 104 -38.18 15.14 -8.75
C TYR A 104 -36.92 14.74 -7.99
N THR A 105 -36.97 14.77 -6.66
CA THR A 105 -36.01 14.08 -5.79
C THR A 105 -36.54 12.68 -5.51
N ILE A 106 -35.72 11.67 -5.78
CA ILE A 106 -36.06 10.26 -5.62
C ILE A 106 -35.07 9.67 -4.63
N GLU A 107 -35.59 9.13 -3.53
CA GLU A 107 -34.86 8.37 -2.54
C GLU A 107 -34.97 6.87 -2.87
N LEU A 108 -33.84 6.19 -2.78
CA LEU A 108 -33.67 4.79 -3.17
C LEU A 108 -32.95 4.06 -2.05
N SER A 109 -33.36 2.84 -1.72
CA SER A 109 -32.61 1.99 -0.79
C SER A 109 -32.51 0.54 -1.27
N HIS A 110 -31.42 -0.12 -0.91
CA HIS A 110 -31.10 -1.49 -1.26
C HIS A 110 -30.15 -2.05 -0.20
N GLY A 111 -30.64 -2.96 0.65
CA GLY A 111 -29.94 -3.35 1.88
C GLY A 111 -29.68 -2.13 2.77
N GLU A 112 -28.47 -2.04 3.32
CA GLU A 112 -27.99 -0.90 4.14
C GLU A 112 -27.82 0.40 3.32
N PHE A 113 -27.70 0.30 1.99
CA PHE A 113 -27.38 1.44 1.14
C PHE A 113 -28.63 2.28 0.84
N THR A 114 -28.59 3.57 1.18
CA THR A 114 -29.62 4.56 0.81
C THR A 114 -28.99 5.74 0.09
N TRP A 115 -29.57 6.17 -1.04
CA TRP A 115 -29.07 7.30 -1.83
C TRP A 115 -30.21 8.12 -2.46
N LYS A 116 -29.89 9.34 -2.90
CA LYS A 116 -30.85 10.29 -3.49
C LYS A 116 -30.39 10.73 -4.87
N ILE A 117 -31.29 10.63 -5.86
CA ILE A 117 -31.07 11.11 -7.22
C ILE A 117 -32.07 12.23 -7.55
N LYS A 118 -31.67 13.20 -8.37
CA LYS A 118 -32.58 14.25 -8.88
C LYS A 118 -32.83 14.07 -10.38
N ARG A 119 -34.10 14.05 -10.79
CA ARG A 119 -34.56 13.70 -12.15
C ARG A 119 -35.67 14.63 -12.64
N ARG A 120 -35.64 15.01 -13.92
CA ARG A 120 -36.78 15.67 -14.59
C ARG A 120 -37.58 14.64 -15.37
N PHE A 121 -38.85 14.90 -15.67
CA PHE A 121 -39.71 13.96 -16.39
C PHE A 121 -39.11 13.46 -17.72
N LYS A 122 -38.40 14.30 -18.48
CA LYS A 122 -37.65 13.89 -19.68
C LYS A 122 -36.66 12.74 -19.48
N HIS A 123 -36.13 12.55 -18.26
CA HIS A 123 -35.24 11.42 -17.95
C HIS A 123 -36.05 10.12 -17.80
N PHE A 124 -37.27 10.18 -17.26
CA PHE A 124 -38.19 9.05 -17.23
C PHE A 124 -38.69 8.72 -18.65
N GLN A 125 -38.95 9.73 -19.49
CA GLN A 125 -39.30 9.53 -20.90
C GLN A 125 -38.18 8.83 -21.69
N ALA A 126 -36.92 9.26 -21.51
CA ALA A 126 -35.77 8.62 -22.14
C ALA A 126 -35.61 7.16 -21.68
N LEU A 127 -35.69 6.90 -20.37
CA LEU A 127 -35.67 5.53 -19.82
C LEU A 127 -36.79 4.66 -20.42
N HIS A 128 -38.01 5.19 -20.52
CA HIS A 128 -39.15 4.47 -21.08
C HIS A 128 -38.94 4.11 -22.56
N GLN A 129 -38.39 5.04 -23.34
CA GLN A 129 -38.07 4.82 -24.76
C GLN A 129 -37.01 3.73 -24.93
N GLU A 130 -35.92 3.73 -24.16
CA GLU A 130 -34.90 2.68 -24.24
C GLU A 130 -35.44 1.30 -23.83
N LEU A 131 -36.25 1.22 -22.77
CA LEU A 131 -36.87 -0.05 -22.36
C LEU A 131 -37.89 -0.58 -23.39
N ILE A 132 -38.59 0.31 -24.11
CA ILE A 132 -39.46 -0.05 -25.24
C ILE A 132 -38.63 -0.57 -26.43
N LYS A 133 -37.56 0.14 -26.83
CA LYS A 133 -36.64 -0.31 -27.90
C LYS A 133 -36.07 -1.69 -27.58
N PHE A 134 -35.59 -1.89 -26.36
CA PHE A 134 -35.06 -3.16 -25.88
C PHE A 134 -36.11 -4.30 -25.96
N ARG A 135 -37.34 -4.07 -25.49
CA ARG A 135 -38.42 -5.06 -25.61
C ARG A 135 -38.85 -5.33 -27.05
N ALA A 136 -38.73 -4.36 -27.96
CA ALA A 136 -38.96 -4.56 -29.39
C ALA A 136 -37.86 -5.45 -30.00
N LEU A 137 -36.58 -5.17 -29.71
CA LEU A 137 -35.45 -5.99 -30.17
C LEU A 137 -35.54 -7.45 -29.70
N LEU A 138 -36.00 -7.71 -28.47
CA LEU A 138 -36.24 -9.07 -27.97
C LEU A 138 -37.35 -9.84 -28.72
N ARG A 139 -38.25 -9.13 -29.42
CA ARG A 139 -39.34 -9.74 -30.21
C ARG A 139 -38.92 -10.05 -31.65
N ILE A 140 -38.05 -9.22 -32.26
CA ILE A 140 -37.62 -9.38 -33.65
C ILE A 140 -36.69 -10.60 -33.79
N PRO A 141 -36.95 -11.55 -34.70
CA PRO A 141 -36.11 -12.73 -34.90
C PRO A 141 -34.89 -12.42 -35.80
N LEU A 142 -33.92 -11.66 -35.30
CA LEU A 142 -32.71 -11.30 -36.06
C LEU A 142 -31.74 -12.51 -36.21
N PRO A 143 -31.19 -12.78 -37.42
CA PRO A 143 -30.40 -13.97 -37.72
C PRO A 143 -28.90 -13.81 -37.39
N SER A 144 -28.53 -13.43 -36.16
CA SER A 144 -27.12 -13.41 -35.73
C SER A 144 -26.86 -14.28 -34.50
N ARG A 145 -25.66 -14.90 -34.42
CA ARG A 145 -25.26 -15.79 -33.31
C ARG A 145 -25.43 -15.13 -31.93
N ILE A 146 -25.15 -13.83 -31.82
CA ILE A 146 -25.33 -13.04 -30.59
C ILE A 146 -26.80 -13.00 -30.16
N HIS A 147 -27.73 -12.83 -31.11
CA HIS A 147 -29.16 -12.82 -30.82
C HIS A 147 -29.69 -14.23 -30.53
N SER A 148 -29.19 -15.27 -31.20
CA SER A 148 -29.65 -16.65 -30.97
C SER A 148 -29.21 -17.19 -29.59
N VAL A 149 -28.02 -16.84 -29.10
CA VAL A 149 -27.58 -17.14 -27.72
C VAL A 149 -28.43 -16.39 -26.69
N LYS A 150 -28.65 -15.08 -26.85
CA LYS A 150 -29.54 -14.29 -25.99
C LYS A 150 -30.96 -14.86 -25.93
N ARG A 151 -31.45 -15.46 -27.02
CA ARG A 151 -32.76 -16.15 -27.09
C ARG A 151 -32.76 -17.58 -26.52
N ARG A 152 -31.59 -18.21 -26.32
CA ARG A 152 -31.47 -19.55 -25.71
C ARG A 152 -31.55 -19.48 -24.18
N SER A 153 -30.88 -18.54 -23.52
CA SER A 153 -31.05 -18.34 -22.06
C SER A 153 -32.51 -18.01 -21.70
N PHE A 154 -33.20 -17.28 -22.57
CA PHE A 154 -34.64 -16.98 -22.44
C PHE A 154 -35.56 -18.21 -22.62
N LYS A 155 -35.08 -19.34 -23.17
CA LYS A 155 -35.87 -20.57 -23.35
C LYS A 155 -35.87 -21.50 -22.13
N GLY A 156 -34.92 -21.34 -21.19
CA GLY A 156 -34.81 -22.21 -20.00
C GLY A 156 -35.80 -21.85 -18.87
N HIS A 157 -36.25 -20.60 -18.82
CA HIS A 157 -37.28 -20.16 -17.86
C HIS A 157 -38.69 -20.35 -18.45
N LYS A 158 -39.65 -20.77 -17.61
CA LYS A 158 -41.02 -21.10 -18.03
C LYS A 158 -41.67 -19.95 -18.79
N ARG A 159 -42.51 -20.28 -19.78
CA ARG A 159 -43.05 -19.40 -20.85
C ARG A 159 -44.05 -18.31 -20.38
N SER A 160 -44.07 -17.97 -19.10
CA SER A 160 -45.00 -17.06 -18.42
C SER A 160 -44.30 -15.80 -17.90
N GLN A 161 -45.06 -14.70 -17.70
CA GLN A 161 -44.60 -13.41 -17.16
C GLN A 161 -43.67 -12.54 -18.05
N GLY A 162 -43.79 -12.63 -19.38
CA GLY A 162 -43.34 -11.58 -20.33
C GLY A 162 -44.15 -10.26 -20.25
N GLY A 163 -44.53 -9.84 -19.05
CA GLY A 163 -45.58 -8.86 -18.75
C GLY A 163 -45.36 -7.48 -19.36
N HIS A 164 -46.44 -6.69 -19.44
CA HIS A 164 -46.43 -5.33 -19.96
C HIS A 164 -45.35 -4.46 -19.28
N ILE A 165 -44.69 -3.56 -20.01
CA ILE A 165 -43.82 -2.53 -19.40
C ILE A 165 -44.73 -1.60 -18.59
N PRO A 166 -44.39 -1.18 -17.36
CA PRO A 166 -45.16 -0.19 -16.62
C PRO A 166 -45.41 1.06 -17.48
N THR A 167 -46.65 1.51 -17.59
CA THR A 167 -47.00 2.63 -18.47
C THR A 167 -46.49 3.93 -17.87
N LEU A 168 -45.62 4.66 -18.58
CA LEU A 168 -45.24 6.01 -18.17
C LEU A 168 -46.46 6.96 -18.29
N PRO A 169 -46.71 7.83 -17.30
CA PRO A 169 -47.80 8.81 -17.37
C PRO A 169 -47.75 9.70 -18.61
N ARG A 170 -48.78 9.64 -19.46
CA ARG A 170 -48.76 10.28 -20.80
C ARG A 170 -48.77 11.81 -20.79
N ARG A 171 -49.35 12.46 -19.77
CA ARG A 171 -49.49 13.93 -19.68
C ARG A 171 -48.10 14.59 -19.53
N PRO A 172 -47.72 15.55 -20.40
CA PRO A 172 -46.47 16.30 -20.27
C PRO A 172 -46.40 17.11 -18.97
N ASP A 173 -45.19 17.21 -18.42
CA ASP A 173 -44.91 17.81 -17.11
C ASP A 173 -45.27 19.30 -17.01
N ALA A 174 -45.14 20.04 -18.12
CA ALA A 174 -45.56 21.44 -18.22
C ALA A 174 -47.08 21.66 -18.08
N LEU A 175 -47.89 20.61 -18.32
CA LEU A 175 -49.35 20.66 -18.19
C LEU A 175 -49.86 20.11 -16.85
N VAL A 176 -48.97 19.77 -15.91
CA VAL A 176 -49.34 19.30 -14.56
C VAL A 176 -49.48 20.53 -13.64
N LYS A 177 -50.66 20.70 -13.03
CA LYS A 177 -50.92 21.73 -12.01
C LYS A 177 -50.19 21.43 -10.69
N GLU A 178 -50.01 22.45 -9.84
CA GLU A 178 -49.47 22.34 -8.48
C GLU A 178 -50.22 21.29 -7.63
N GLU A 179 -51.55 21.43 -7.58
CA GLU A 179 -52.53 20.49 -7.00
C GLU A 179 -52.24 19.02 -7.37
N GLN A 180 -51.78 18.78 -8.60
CA GLN A 180 -51.62 17.46 -9.20
C GLN A 180 -50.22 16.88 -8.99
N LEU A 181 -49.28 17.63 -8.38
CA LEU A 181 -47.91 17.16 -8.16
C LEU A 181 -47.84 15.96 -7.22
N VAL A 182 -48.73 15.84 -6.22
CA VAL A 182 -48.77 14.68 -5.31
C VAL A 182 -49.14 13.40 -6.06
N SER A 183 -50.23 13.43 -6.84
CA SER A 183 -50.60 12.31 -7.71
C SER A 183 -49.50 11.99 -8.73
N ARG A 184 -48.82 13.01 -9.27
CA ARG A 184 -47.68 12.84 -10.19
C ARG A 184 -46.46 12.20 -9.52
N LYS A 185 -46.14 12.51 -8.25
CA LYS A 185 -45.11 11.81 -7.46
C LYS A 185 -45.43 10.31 -7.38
N MET A 186 -46.64 9.97 -6.93
CA MET A 186 -47.10 8.57 -6.79
C MET A 186 -47.04 7.80 -8.12
N GLN A 187 -47.54 8.39 -9.22
CA GLN A 187 -47.49 7.77 -10.55
C GLN A 187 -46.07 7.45 -11.04
N LEU A 188 -45.10 8.33 -10.74
CA LEU A 188 -43.69 8.12 -11.12
C LEU A 188 -43.00 7.13 -10.18
N GLU A 189 -43.40 7.08 -8.91
CA GLU A 189 -42.93 6.09 -7.94
C GLU A 189 -43.36 4.67 -8.35
N ASP A 190 -44.66 4.45 -8.62
CA ASP A 190 -45.17 3.15 -9.05
C ASP A 190 -44.62 2.72 -10.43
N TYR A 191 -44.38 3.67 -11.33
CA TYR A 191 -43.68 3.39 -12.58
C TYR A 191 -42.28 2.79 -12.34
N LEU A 192 -41.49 3.40 -11.47
CA LEU A 192 -40.15 2.89 -11.11
C LEU A 192 -40.21 1.60 -10.31
N ARG A 193 -41.06 1.54 -9.28
CA ARG A 193 -41.28 0.37 -8.41
C ARG A 193 -41.59 -0.89 -9.23
N ASN A 194 -42.41 -0.77 -10.28
CA ASN A 194 -42.76 -1.88 -11.16
C ASN A 194 -41.72 -2.20 -12.25
N ILE A 195 -40.74 -1.31 -12.50
CA ILE A 195 -39.54 -1.61 -13.30
C ILE A 195 -38.53 -2.39 -12.45
N LEU A 196 -38.21 -1.90 -11.24
CA LEU A 196 -37.17 -2.49 -10.39
C LEU A 196 -37.56 -3.87 -9.84
N LYS A 197 -38.86 -4.16 -9.71
CA LYS A 197 -39.40 -5.52 -9.44
C LYS A 197 -39.00 -6.58 -10.49
N ARG A 198 -38.46 -6.22 -11.65
CA ARG A 198 -38.10 -7.18 -12.73
C ARG A 198 -36.62 -7.07 -13.07
N SER A 199 -35.84 -8.08 -12.71
CA SER A 199 -34.38 -8.18 -12.97
C SER A 199 -33.98 -7.74 -14.38
N LEU A 200 -34.68 -8.22 -15.42
CA LEU A 200 -34.44 -7.88 -16.83
C LEU A 200 -34.47 -6.37 -17.13
N TYR A 201 -35.32 -5.59 -16.46
CA TYR A 201 -35.38 -4.14 -16.63
C TYR A 201 -34.59 -3.39 -15.56
N ARG A 202 -34.48 -3.94 -14.34
CA ARG A 202 -33.64 -3.42 -13.24
C ARG A 202 -32.16 -3.34 -13.65
N ASN A 203 -31.65 -4.42 -14.24
CA ASN A 203 -30.24 -4.57 -14.61
C ASN A 203 -29.92 -4.00 -16.02
N HIS A 204 -30.91 -3.44 -16.74
CA HIS A 204 -30.69 -2.87 -18.06
C HIS A 204 -29.81 -1.60 -17.97
N PRO A 205 -28.79 -1.39 -18.83
CA PRO A 205 -27.84 -0.27 -18.72
C PRO A 205 -28.48 1.11 -18.58
N ALA A 206 -29.54 1.41 -19.33
CA ALA A 206 -30.24 2.70 -19.21
C ALA A 206 -30.96 2.90 -17.85
N THR A 207 -31.33 1.82 -17.18
CA THR A 207 -31.89 1.85 -15.81
C THR A 207 -30.79 2.08 -14.79
N LEU A 208 -29.63 1.43 -14.95
CA LEU A 208 -28.45 1.66 -14.10
C LEU A 208 -27.96 3.12 -14.20
N GLU A 209 -27.91 3.67 -15.42
CA GLU A 209 -27.61 5.09 -15.66
C GLU A 209 -28.69 6.00 -15.04
N PHE A 210 -29.98 5.67 -15.19
CA PHE A 210 -31.06 6.44 -14.57
C PHE A 210 -30.97 6.43 -13.04
N LEU A 211 -30.58 5.32 -12.41
CA LEU A 211 -30.49 5.17 -10.96
C LEU A 211 -29.21 5.73 -10.32
N GLU A 212 -28.21 6.10 -11.12
CA GLU A 212 -26.83 6.39 -10.64
C GLU A 212 -26.28 5.22 -9.82
N VAL A 213 -26.17 4.04 -10.43
CA VAL A 213 -25.56 2.83 -9.86
C VAL A 213 -24.59 2.14 -10.84
N SER A 214 -23.63 1.40 -10.30
CA SER A 214 -22.62 0.64 -11.03
C SER A 214 -22.11 -0.54 -10.20
N GLN A 215 -21.25 -1.39 -10.77
CA GLN A 215 -20.72 -2.63 -10.16
C GLN A 215 -19.98 -2.44 -8.82
N ILE A 216 -19.70 -1.19 -8.42
CA ILE A 216 -18.99 -0.82 -7.20
C ILE A 216 -19.90 -0.14 -6.14
N SER A 217 -21.16 0.17 -6.48
CA SER A 217 -22.07 0.92 -5.60
C SER A 217 -22.31 0.23 -4.26
N PHE A 218 -22.51 -1.09 -4.29
CA PHE A 218 -23.04 -1.90 -3.19
C PHE A 218 -22.04 -2.91 -2.61
N ILE A 219 -20.74 -2.76 -2.89
CA ILE A 219 -19.67 -3.49 -2.19
C ILE A 219 -19.54 -2.92 -0.77
N GLN A 220 -19.83 -3.73 0.25
CA GLN A 220 -19.90 -3.30 1.66
C GLN A 220 -18.54 -2.85 2.20
N ASP A 221 -17.46 -3.56 1.83
CA ASP A 221 -16.08 -3.19 2.16
C ASP A 221 -15.66 -1.80 1.64
N LEU A 222 -16.35 -1.25 0.64
CA LEU A 222 -16.10 0.11 0.13
C LEU A 222 -17.01 1.16 0.78
N GLY A 223 -17.74 0.82 1.83
CA GLY A 223 -18.51 1.75 2.65
C GLY A 223 -19.67 2.43 1.91
N PRO A 224 -20.24 3.50 2.49
CA PRO A 224 -21.47 4.12 2.01
C PRO A 224 -21.40 4.54 0.54
N LYS A 225 -22.52 4.38 -0.16
CA LYS A 225 -22.67 4.74 -1.57
C LYS A 225 -22.85 6.26 -1.71
N GLY A 226 -21.85 6.96 -2.24
CA GLY A 226 -21.96 8.37 -2.58
C GLY A 226 -22.71 8.63 -3.88
N ILE A 227 -22.66 9.89 -4.32
CA ILE A 227 -23.08 10.28 -5.66
C ILE A 227 -22.14 9.66 -6.71
N GLU A 228 -22.71 9.20 -7.82
CA GLU A 228 -21.98 8.66 -8.95
C GLU A 228 -22.69 8.99 -10.27
N GLY A 229 -22.04 8.79 -11.42
CA GLY A 229 -22.67 9.07 -12.71
C GLY A 229 -21.71 9.48 -13.81
N LEU A 230 -22.27 9.65 -15.02
CA LEU A 230 -21.53 10.01 -16.22
C LEU A 230 -21.12 11.50 -16.21
N ILE A 231 -19.81 11.76 -16.29
CA ILE A 231 -19.22 13.10 -16.39
C ILE A 231 -18.33 13.25 -17.64
N LEU A 232 -18.01 14.49 -18.00
CA LEU A 232 -16.98 14.82 -19.00
C LEU A 232 -15.70 15.27 -18.28
N LYS A 233 -14.67 14.41 -18.27
CA LYS A 233 -13.34 14.67 -17.69
C LYS A 233 -12.42 15.39 -18.69
N LYS A 234 -11.69 16.42 -18.23
CA LYS A 234 -10.56 17.06 -18.92
C LYS A 234 -9.31 16.16 -18.87
N SER A 235 -8.52 16.05 -19.93
CA SER A 235 -7.25 15.31 -19.94
C SER A 235 -6.21 15.89 -18.96
N GLY A 236 -5.21 15.09 -18.58
CA GLY A 236 -4.20 15.48 -17.58
C GLY A 236 -4.73 15.47 -16.14
N GLY A 237 -4.14 16.36 -15.32
CA GLY A 237 -4.54 16.65 -13.94
C GLY A 237 -3.49 16.35 -12.85
N ASN A 238 -2.42 15.61 -13.15
CA ASN A 238 -1.41 15.24 -12.16
C ASN A 238 -0.47 16.42 -11.85
N THR A 239 -0.01 16.51 -10.60
CA THR A 239 0.89 17.57 -10.09
C THR A 239 2.34 17.42 -10.53
N PHE A 240 2.72 16.21 -10.94
CA PHE A 240 4.02 15.87 -11.50
C PHE A 240 3.88 15.75 -13.03
N PRO A 241 4.77 16.36 -13.84
CA PRO A 241 4.60 16.49 -15.28
C PRO A 241 4.43 15.11 -15.92
N VAL A 242 3.37 14.93 -16.72
CA VAL A 242 3.03 13.63 -17.34
C VAL A 242 3.81 13.39 -18.63
N CYS A 243 4.30 14.46 -19.24
CA CYS A 243 5.06 14.49 -20.48
C CYS A 243 5.92 15.77 -20.45
N TYR A 244 7.24 15.65 -20.63
CA TYR A 244 8.15 16.80 -20.61
C TYR A 244 7.96 17.70 -21.85
N TRP A 245 7.64 17.10 -23.00
CA TRP A 245 7.19 17.78 -24.22
C TRP A 245 5.82 18.46 -24.12
N CYS A 246 5.14 18.32 -22.98
CA CYS A 246 3.80 18.84 -22.71
C CYS A 246 3.81 19.74 -21.47
N GLY A 247 4.88 20.51 -21.29
CA GLY A 247 4.96 21.55 -20.27
C GLY A 247 3.90 22.64 -20.48
N SER A 248 3.34 23.12 -19.36
CA SER A 248 2.31 24.17 -19.23
C SER A 248 1.00 24.03 -20.04
N ASN A 249 -0.10 24.53 -19.46
CA ASN A 249 -1.42 24.44 -20.08
C ASN A 249 -1.57 25.44 -21.24
N SER A 250 -2.07 24.99 -22.39
CA SER A 250 -3.16 25.70 -23.10
C SER A 250 -3.76 24.89 -24.26
N VAL A 251 -2.96 24.50 -25.26
CA VAL A 251 -3.45 24.30 -26.63
C VAL A 251 -4.35 23.07 -26.84
N CYS A 252 -3.94 21.88 -26.38
CA CYS A 252 -4.63 20.61 -26.72
C CYS A 252 -5.01 19.78 -25.49
N TYR A 253 -6.23 19.97 -24.95
CA TYR A 253 -6.80 19.07 -23.93
C TYR A 253 -8.03 18.31 -24.45
N ARG A 254 -8.03 16.99 -24.32
CA ARG A 254 -9.13 16.11 -24.76
C ARG A 254 -10.18 15.98 -23.66
N TRP A 255 -11.46 16.00 -24.05
CA TRP A 255 -12.57 15.62 -23.17
C TRP A 255 -12.85 14.12 -23.28
N SER A 256 -13.22 13.48 -22.18
CA SER A 256 -13.53 12.05 -22.13
C SER A 256 -14.74 11.77 -21.25
N LYS A 257 -15.65 10.90 -21.70
CA LYS A 257 -16.78 10.41 -20.89
C LYS A 257 -16.23 9.44 -19.83
N ARG A 258 -16.54 9.65 -18.55
CA ARG A 258 -16.14 8.74 -17.46
C ARG A 258 -17.27 8.59 -16.47
N TRP A 259 -17.39 7.42 -15.85
CA TRP A 259 -18.31 7.23 -14.72
C TRP A 259 -17.57 7.58 -13.43
N LEU A 260 -17.95 8.68 -12.79
CA LEU A 260 -17.38 9.13 -11.51
C LEU A 260 -18.10 8.40 -10.37
N VAL A 261 -17.39 7.98 -9.32
CA VAL A 261 -17.95 7.40 -8.09
C VAL A 261 -17.31 8.04 -6.88
N VAL A 262 -18.13 8.38 -5.89
CA VAL A 262 -17.71 8.92 -4.58
C VAL A 262 -17.91 7.86 -3.50
N LYS A 263 -16.89 7.67 -2.65
CA LYS A 263 -16.90 6.80 -1.46
C LYS A 263 -16.40 7.56 -0.24
N ASP A 264 -16.36 6.90 0.91
CA ASP A 264 -16.15 7.49 2.25
C ASP A 264 -14.83 8.27 2.40
N SER A 265 -13.77 7.78 1.75
CA SER A 265 -12.39 8.21 1.95
C SER A 265 -11.65 8.45 0.63
N PHE A 266 -12.34 8.30 -0.50
CA PHE A 266 -11.79 8.49 -1.85
C PHE A 266 -12.91 8.71 -2.88
N LEU A 267 -12.50 9.17 -4.07
CA LEU A 267 -13.32 9.11 -5.28
C LEU A 267 -12.53 8.45 -6.42
N LEU A 268 -13.23 7.86 -7.39
CA LEU A 268 -12.62 7.26 -8.56
C LEU A 268 -13.40 7.58 -9.84
N TYR A 269 -12.79 7.30 -10.99
CA TYR A 269 -13.56 7.26 -12.24
C TYR A 269 -13.24 6.00 -13.06
N MET A 270 -14.26 5.42 -13.66
CA MET A 270 -14.19 4.27 -14.57
C MET A 270 -14.36 4.71 -16.04
N ARG A 271 -13.88 3.86 -16.95
CA ARG A 271 -14.20 3.91 -18.39
C ARG A 271 -15.54 3.18 -18.63
N PRO A 272 -16.59 3.84 -19.13
CA PRO A 272 -17.84 3.15 -19.48
C PRO A 272 -17.67 2.13 -20.61
N GLU A 273 -16.61 2.30 -21.42
CA GLU A 273 -16.31 1.50 -22.60
C GLU A 273 -15.89 0.06 -22.25
N ASP A 274 -15.06 -0.12 -21.21
CA ASP A 274 -14.48 -1.42 -20.81
C ASP A 274 -14.58 -1.72 -19.31
N GLY A 275 -15.25 -0.87 -18.53
CA GLY A 275 -15.42 -1.02 -17.08
C GLY A 275 -14.19 -0.60 -16.25
N GLN A 276 -13.00 -0.46 -16.84
CA GLN A 276 -11.78 -0.31 -16.06
C GLN A 276 -11.69 1.00 -15.27
N VAL A 277 -11.21 0.91 -14.04
CA VAL A 277 -10.84 2.06 -13.21
C VAL A 277 -9.71 2.84 -13.88
N GLY A 278 -9.93 4.12 -14.16
CA GLY A 278 -8.98 5.02 -14.81
C GLY A 278 -8.23 5.95 -13.86
N THR A 279 -8.63 6.00 -12.58
CA THR A 279 -7.82 6.38 -11.40
C THR A 279 -8.64 6.18 -10.13
N VAL A 280 -7.94 6.06 -8.99
CA VAL A 280 -8.43 6.46 -7.67
C VAL A 280 -7.82 7.82 -7.28
N ILE A 281 -8.53 8.64 -6.49
CA ILE A 281 -8.08 9.88 -5.85
C ILE A 281 -8.50 9.80 -4.38
N LEU A 282 -7.52 9.69 -3.49
CA LEU A 282 -7.75 9.64 -2.04
C LEU A 282 -8.08 11.03 -1.49
N TYR A 283 -8.91 11.11 -0.45
CA TYR A 283 -8.99 12.32 0.37
C TYR A 283 -7.69 12.52 1.15
N ASP A 284 -7.23 13.76 1.22
CA ASP A 284 -6.09 14.23 2.00
C ASP A 284 -6.37 15.67 2.48
N LYS A 285 -5.52 16.23 3.36
CA LYS A 285 -5.71 17.59 3.90
C LYS A 285 -5.63 18.73 2.86
N GLY A 286 -5.30 18.42 1.62
CA GLY A 286 -5.39 19.34 0.49
C GLY A 286 -6.64 19.14 -0.36
N PHE A 287 -7.57 18.23 0.01
CA PHE A 287 -8.78 17.94 -0.75
C PHE A 287 -9.80 19.09 -0.66
N HIS A 288 -10.08 19.72 -1.80
CA HIS A 288 -11.03 20.83 -1.91
C HIS A 288 -11.69 20.89 -3.29
N ILE A 289 -12.78 21.63 -3.38
CA ILE A 289 -13.66 21.66 -4.56
C ILE A 289 -13.83 23.11 -5.05
N LYS A 290 -13.50 23.32 -6.32
CA LYS A 290 -13.62 24.61 -7.05
C LYS A 290 -14.77 24.53 -8.05
N ILE A 291 -15.63 25.55 -8.15
CA ILE A 291 -16.88 25.50 -8.92
C ILE A 291 -17.05 26.74 -9.82
N GLY A 292 -17.19 26.50 -11.12
CA GLY A 292 -17.53 27.52 -12.11
C GLY A 292 -16.33 28.09 -12.86
N THR A 293 -16.61 29.01 -13.79
CA THR A 293 -15.67 29.37 -14.86
C THR A 293 -14.41 30.08 -14.36
N ARG A 294 -14.52 30.95 -13.35
CA ARG A 294 -13.39 31.73 -12.82
C ARG A 294 -12.32 30.85 -12.18
N GLU A 295 -12.74 29.86 -11.39
CA GLU A 295 -11.83 28.99 -10.62
C GLU A 295 -11.31 27.79 -11.41
N THR A 296 -12.09 27.29 -12.37
CA THR A 296 -11.79 26.03 -13.09
C THR A 296 -11.27 26.25 -14.51
N GLY A 297 -11.38 27.47 -15.05
CA GLY A 297 -11.11 27.78 -16.46
C GLY A 297 -12.09 27.12 -17.44
N VAL A 298 -13.20 26.53 -16.95
CA VAL A 298 -14.15 25.76 -17.75
C VAL A 298 -15.57 26.26 -17.50
N ARG A 299 -16.32 26.57 -18.57
CA ARG A 299 -17.72 26.98 -18.45
C ARG A 299 -18.54 25.87 -17.79
N HIS A 300 -19.12 26.17 -16.63
CA HIS A 300 -19.80 25.21 -15.76
C HIS A 300 -18.88 24.04 -15.30
N GLY A 301 -17.59 24.30 -15.12
CA GLY A 301 -16.64 23.33 -14.60
C GLY A 301 -16.79 23.08 -13.09
N VAL A 302 -16.31 21.93 -12.65
CA VAL A 302 -15.96 21.63 -11.26
C VAL A 302 -14.54 21.05 -11.27
N THR A 303 -13.66 21.51 -10.38
CA THR A 303 -12.33 20.91 -10.19
C THR A 303 -12.24 20.34 -8.78
N LEU A 304 -11.94 19.05 -8.69
CA LEU A 304 -11.70 18.31 -7.45
C LEU A 304 -10.19 18.18 -7.29
N GLU A 305 -9.59 18.83 -6.29
CA GLU A 305 -8.14 18.94 -6.15
C GLU A 305 -7.66 18.45 -4.79
N ASN A 306 -6.60 17.65 -4.76
CA ASN A 306 -5.92 17.15 -3.56
C ASN A 306 -4.39 17.44 -3.64
N LEU A 307 -3.60 16.97 -2.67
CA LEU A 307 -2.13 17.22 -2.65
C LEU A 307 -1.38 16.61 -3.85
N CYS A 308 -1.94 15.60 -4.53
CA CYS A 308 -1.30 14.84 -5.62
C CYS A 308 -1.94 15.07 -7.01
N ARG A 309 -3.13 15.68 -7.09
CA ARG A 309 -3.91 15.73 -8.34
C ARG A 309 -5.03 16.78 -8.34
N ALA A 310 -5.30 17.37 -9.51
CA ALA A 310 -6.50 18.13 -9.82
C ALA A 310 -7.32 17.44 -10.93
N LEU A 311 -8.62 17.21 -10.70
CA LEU A 311 -9.56 16.58 -11.63
C LEU A 311 -10.64 17.58 -12.03
N THR A 312 -10.50 18.19 -13.21
CA THR A 312 -11.55 19.07 -13.79
C THR A 312 -12.57 18.27 -14.60
N ILE A 313 -13.85 18.45 -14.27
CA ILE A 313 -15.00 17.95 -15.01
C ILE A 313 -15.84 19.11 -15.57
N LYS A 314 -16.56 18.87 -16.68
CA LYS A 314 -17.46 19.84 -17.32
C LYS A 314 -18.92 19.42 -17.17
N CYS A 315 -19.75 20.30 -16.61
CA CYS A 315 -21.19 20.09 -16.51
C CYS A 315 -21.96 20.80 -17.65
N SER A 316 -23.21 20.39 -17.87
CA SER A 316 -24.09 21.03 -18.86
C SER A 316 -24.54 22.44 -18.42
N THR A 317 -24.80 22.61 -17.12
CA THR A 317 -25.31 23.85 -16.52
C THR A 317 -24.57 24.18 -15.22
N TYR A 318 -24.49 25.46 -14.85
CA TYR A 318 -23.92 25.87 -13.57
C TYR A 318 -24.63 25.22 -12.36
N ARG A 319 -25.94 24.97 -12.47
CA ARG A 319 -26.70 24.24 -11.44
C ARG A 319 -26.25 22.78 -11.29
N GLN A 320 -25.95 22.09 -12.40
CA GLN A 320 -25.37 20.74 -12.33
C GLN A 320 -23.94 20.77 -11.74
N ALA A 321 -23.17 21.83 -12.00
CA ALA A 321 -21.85 22.02 -11.37
C ALA A 321 -21.96 22.23 -9.85
N ARG A 322 -22.90 23.07 -9.37
CA ARG A 322 -23.18 23.22 -7.94
C ARG A 322 -23.70 21.94 -7.28
N TRP A 323 -24.56 21.17 -7.96
CA TRP A 323 -25.03 19.88 -7.46
C TRP A 323 -23.87 18.90 -7.25
N TRP A 324 -23.04 18.67 -8.28
CA TRP A 324 -21.85 17.82 -8.13
C TRP A 324 -20.91 18.32 -7.04
N GLY A 325 -20.57 19.61 -7.04
CA GLY A 325 -19.63 20.15 -6.04
C GLY A 325 -20.13 20.00 -4.60
N HIS A 326 -21.37 20.41 -4.33
CA HIS A 326 -21.96 20.31 -2.99
C HIS A 326 -22.18 18.86 -2.55
N SER A 327 -22.66 17.97 -3.43
CA SER A 327 -22.89 16.57 -3.06
C SER A 327 -21.61 15.77 -2.87
N ILE A 328 -20.48 16.18 -3.47
CA ILE A 328 -19.17 15.59 -3.17
C ILE A 328 -18.63 16.17 -1.85
N ASP A 329 -18.70 17.49 -1.64
CA ASP A 329 -18.23 18.13 -0.40
C ASP A 329 -19.00 17.63 0.82
N GLU A 330 -20.33 17.74 0.82
CA GLU A 330 -21.22 17.25 1.91
C GLU A 330 -20.95 15.78 2.27
N PHE A 331 -20.68 14.93 1.28
CA PHE A 331 -20.36 13.52 1.50
C PHE A 331 -18.95 13.32 2.08
N ALA A 332 -17.95 14.05 1.56
CA ALA A 332 -16.58 14.02 2.07
C ALA A 332 -16.50 14.59 3.50
N GLN A 333 -17.16 15.71 3.79
CA GLN A 333 -17.26 16.30 5.12
C GLN A 333 -18.02 15.40 6.11
N ARG A 334 -18.95 14.54 5.64
CA ARG A 334 -19.70 13.61 6.49
C ARG A 334 -18.94 12.32 6.84
N TYR A 335 -18.15 11.78 5.92
CA TYR A 335 -17.53 10.44 6.08
C TYR A 335 -15.99 10.43 6.04
N GLY A 336 -15.36 11.45 5.46
CA GLY A 336 -13.92 11.48 5.17
C GLY A 336 -13.04 12.25 6.17
N GLN A 337 -13.64 12.78 7.25
CA GLN A 337 -12.99 13.75 8.16
C GLN A 337 -11.59 13.37 8.65
N ASP A 338 -11.35 12.09 8.93
CA ASP A 338 -10.04 11.56 9.38
C ASP A 338 -8.88 11.91 8.44
N PHE A 339 -9.15 12.09 7.14
CA PHE A 339 -8.15 12.40 6.12
C PHE A 339 -8.23 13.85 5.59
N LEU A 340 -9.29 14.60 5.93
CA LEU A 340 -9.49 15.99 5.47
C LEU A 340 -8.86 17.03 6.41
N ARG A 341 -8.79 16.72 7.71
CA ARG A 341 -8.20 17.61 8.73
C ARG A 341 -6.67 17.46 8.82
N GLU A 342 -6.03 18.43 9.48
CA GLU A 342 -4.68 18.22 9.99
C GLU A 342 -4.73 17.29 11.21
N ASN A 343 -3.90 16.24 11.22
CA ASN A 343 -3.76 15.33 12.35
C ASN A 343 -2.46 15.60 13.14
N ARG A 344 -2.35 15.00 14.34
CA ARG A 344 -1.19 15.12 15.23
C ARG A 344 0.12 14.81 14.48
N HIS A 345 1.18 15.58 14.76
CA HIS A 345 2.48 15.55 14.05
C HIS A 345 2.39 15.79 12.52
N GLY A 346 1.29 16.38 12.02
CA GLY A 346 1.10 16.64 10.59
C GLY A 346 0.85 15.40 9.73
N SER A 347 0.60 14.23 10.36
CA SER A 347 0.41 12.97 9.65
C SER A 347 -0.82 12.96 8.74
N PHE A 348 -0.79 12.16 7.68
CA PHE A 348 -1.97 11.82 6.90
C PHE A 348 -3.02 11.02 7.68
N ALA A 349 -2.65 10.41 8.82
CA ALA A 349 -3.52 9.55 9.63
C ALA A 349 -3.77 10.12 11.04
N PRO A 350 -5.00 9.99 11.58
CA PRO A 350 -5.32 10.37 12.96
C PRO A 350 -4.80 9.31 13.96
N VAL A 351 -4.94 9.60 15.26
CA VAL A 351 -4.74 8.59 16.30
C VAL A 351 -5.91 7.58 16.27
N ARG A 352 -5.59 6.30 16.50
CA ARG A 352 -6.49 5.15 16.51
C ARG A 352 -6.49 4.56 17.92
N GLU A 353 -7.40 5.05 18.74
CA GLU A 353 -7.63 4.55 20.10
C GLU A 353 -8.01 3.06 20.09
N ASN A 354 -7.62 2.33 21.14
CA ASN A 354 -7.92 0.90 21.33
C ASN A 354 -7.55 0.03 20.10
N THR A 355 -6.39 0.29 19.50
CA THR A 355 -5.84 -0.55 18.44
C THR A 355 -5.10 -1.73 19.05
N THR A 356 -5.42 -2.94 18.59
CA THR A 356 -4.73 -4.16 19.03
C THR A 356 -3.38 -4.32 18.34
N THR A 357 -2.31 -4.40 19.13
CA THR A 357 -0.92 -4.46 18.67
C THR A 357 -0.11 -5.57 19.34
N GLN A 358 0.95 -5.98 18.66
CA GLN A 358 1.98 -6.88 19.18
C GLN A 358 3.33 -6.39 18.67
N TRP A 359 4.29 -6.13 19.56
CA TRP A 359 5.67 -5.84 19.19
C TRP A 359 6.52 -7.11 19.17
N PHE A 360 7.62 -7.07 18.42
CA PHE A 360 8.54 -8.18 18.20
C PHE A 360 9.97 -7.68 18.36
N VAL A 361 10.75 -8.36 19.21
CA VAL A 361 12.20 -8.22 19.27
C VAL A 361 12.80 -9.40 18.50
N ASN A 362 13.66 -9.08 17.54
CA ASN A 362 14.24 -9.97 16.54
C ASN A 362 13.19 -10.63 15.61
N ALA A 363 13.69 -11.19 14.52
CA ALA A 363 12.84 -11.57 13.39
C ALA A 363 12.21 -12.96 13.51
N ALA A 364 12.65 -13.83 14.44
CA ALA A 364 12.13 -15.19 14.55
C ALA A 364 10.62 -15.24 14.78
N SER A 365 10.11 -14.56 15.81
CA SER A 365 8.67 -14.50 16.10
C SER A 365 7.89 -13.58 15.15
N TYR A 366 8.56 -12.58 14.56
CA TYR A 366 7.97 -11.69 13.55
C TYR A 366 7.69 -12.43 12.23
N PHE A 367 8.63 -13.25 11.75
CA PHE A 367 8.44 -14.09 10.56
C PHE A 367 7.44 -15.23 10.81
N ASP A 368 7.43 -15.78 12.03
CA ASP A 368 6.45 -16.79 12.46
C ASP A 368 5.01 -16.25 12.39
N ALA A 369 4.77 -15.06 12.95
CA ALA A 369 3.49 -14.37 12.87
C ALA A 369 3.12 -13.94 11.43
N ILE A 370 4.09 -13.49 10.62
CA ILE A 370 3.88 -13.20 9.19
C ILE A 370 3.50 -14.47 8.42
N ALA A 371 4.07 -15.64 8.73
CA ALA A 371 3.72 -16.88 8.07
C ALA A 371 2.25 -17.27 8.28
N GLU A 372 1.74 -17.13 9.50
CA GLU A 372 0.34 -17.39 9.86
C GLU A 372 -0.63 -16.35 9.28
N ALA A 373 -0.20 -15.08 9.24
CA ALA A 373 -0.96 -13.99 8.62
C ALA A 373 -1.05 -14.15 7.09
N LEU A 374 0.02 -14.61 6.43
CA LEU A 374 0.00 -14.95 5.01
C LEU A 374 -0.87 -16.17 4.74
N GLU A 375 -0.84 -17.20 5.60
CA GLU A 375 -1.68 -18.39 5.45
C GLU A 375 -3.17 -18.10 5.61
N SER A 376 -3.54 -17.17 6.51
CA SER A 376 -4.95 -16.80 6.76
C SER A 376 -5.55 -15.82 5.74
N ALA A 377 -4.74 -15.17 4.90
CA ALA A 377 -5.20 -14.19 3.91
C ALA A 377 -6.29 -14.71 2.95
N LYS A 378 -7.32 -13.90 2.67
CA LYS A 378 -8.51 -14.30 1.89
C LYS A 378 -8.67 -13.54 0.58
N GLU A 379 -8.19 -12.30 0.49
CA GLU A 379 -8.42 -11.41 -0.66
C GLU A 379 -7.16 -10.69 -1.16
N GLU A 380 -6.37 -10.10 -0.27
CA GLU A 380 -5.25 -9.23 -0.62
C GLU A 380 -4.01 -9.41 0.28
N ILE A 381 -2.84 -9.46 -0.34
CA ILE A 381 -1.54 -9.35 0.34
C ILE A 381 -0.77 -8.19 -0.30
N PHE A 382 -0.46 -7.15 0.48
CA PHE A 382 0.40 -6.05 0.07
C PHE A 382 1.76 -6.14 0.76
N ILE A 383 2.86 -5.99 0.01
CA ILE A 383 4.22 -6.04 0.56
C ILE A 383 5.02 -4.83 0.08
N THR A 384 5.66 -4.11 0.99
CA THR A 384 6.75 -3.17 0.67
C THR A 384 8.06 -3.69 1.22
N ALA A 385 9.15 -3.54 0.46
CA ALA A 385 10.48 -3.85 0.95
C ALA A 385 11.54 -2.98 0.27
N TRP A 386 12.61 -2.69 1.01
CA TRP A 386 13.85 -2.18 0.43
C TRP A 386 14.57 -3.31 -0.33
N TRP A 387 14.54 -4.51 0.24
CA TRP A 387 15.01 -5.73 -0.41
C TRP A 387 14.12 -6.91 0.01
N LEU A 388 13.83 -7.82 -0.92
CA LEU A 388 13.03 -9.02 -0.65
C LEU A 388 13.69 -10.22 -1.33
N SER A 389 13.84 -11.31 -0.59
CA SER A 389 14.46 -12.55 -1.03
C SER A 389 13.39 -13.64 -1.11
N PRO A 390 12.95 -14.11 -2.30
CA PRO A 390 11.79 -15.00 -2.40
C PRO A 390 11.96 -16.34 -1.66
N GLU A 391 13.19 -16.82 -1.52
CA GLU A 391 13.47 -18.20 -1.09
C GLU A 391 13.79 -18.34 0.41
N ILE A 392 13.54 -17.29 1.22
CA ILE A 392 13.72 -17.36 2.69
C ILE A 392 12.67 -18.26 3.36
N PHE A 393 13.08 -18.91 4.45
CA PHE A 393 12.19 -19.63 5.36
C PHE A 393 11.72 -18.71 6.49
N LEU A 394 10.40 -18.63 6.68
CA LEU A 394 9.74 -17.81 7.70
C LEU A 394 9.76 -18.51 9.07
N LYS A 395 9.25 -19.74 9.15
CA LYS A 395 9.33 -20.60 10.34
C LYS A 395 10.60 -21.45 10.31
N ARG A 396 11.24 -21.65 11.47
CA ARG A 396 12.52 -22.38 11.61
C ARG A 396 12.64 -23.13 12.96
N PRO A 397 13.42 -24.23 13.05
CA PRO A 397 14.19 -24.87 11.99
C PRO A 397 13.32 -25.45 10.87
N VAL A 398 13.93 -25.74 9.71
CA VAL A 398 13.20 -26.15 8.50
C VAL A 398 12.80 -27.62 8.59
N VAL A 399 11.64 -27.88 9.19
CA VAL A 399 11.07 -29.24 9.35
C VAL A 399 10.04 -29.59 8.27
N ASP A 400 9.14 -28.66 7.92
CA ASP A 400 8.04 -28.88 6.96
C ASP A 400 8.46 -28.76 5.49
N GLY A 401 9.73 -29.04 5.18
CA GLY A 401 10.32 -28.82 3.85
C GLY A 401 10.12 -27.37 3.36
N ASN A 402 9.60 -27.20 2.14
CA ASN A 402 9.36 -25.87 1.55
C ASN A 402 8.06 -25.18 2.02
N THR A 403 7.29 -25.75 2.96
CA THR A 403 5.95 -25.23 3.35
C THR A 403 5.99 -23.78 3.85
N TRP A 404 7.03 -23.41 4.60
CA TRP A 404 7.20 -22.05 5.15
C TRP A 404 8.22 -21.19 4.39
N ARG A 405 8.52 -21.55 3.14
CA ARG A 405 9.36 -20.72 2.25
C ARG A 405 8.50 -19.66 1.57
N LEU A 406 8.93 -18.39 1.60
CA LEU A 406 8.09 -17.23 1.28
C LEU A 406 7.43 -17.32 -0.12
N ASP A 407 8.18 -17.65 -1.16
CA ASP A 407 7.67 -17.90 -2.51
C ASP A 407 6.60 -19.01 -2.56
N CYS A 408 6.80 -20.11 -1.84
CA CYS A 408 5.83 -21.19 -1.72
C CYS A 408 4.55 -20.79 -0.97
N VAL A 409 4.64 -19.88 0.02
CA VAL A 409 3.44 -19.30 0.66
C VAL A 409 2.69 -18.40 -0.33
N LEU A 410 3.39 -17.45 -0.95
CA LEU A 410 2.77 -16.51 -1.89
C LEU A 410 2.14 -17.23 -3.09
N LYS A 411 2.78 -18.29 -3.62
CA LYS A 411 2.22 -19.12 -4.70
C LYS A 411 0.88 -19.77 -4.31
N ARG A 412 0.83 -20.52 -3.20
CA ARG A 412 -0.42 -21.22 -2.81
C ARG A 412 -1.57 -20.26 -2.48
N LYS A 413 -1.28 -19.09 -1.90
CA LYS A 413 -2.29 -18.06 -1.65
C LYS A 413 -2.78 -17.41 -2.94
N ALA A 414 -1.88 -17.17 -3.90
CA ALA A 414 -2.25 -16.67 -5.22
C ALA A 414 -3.11 -17.66 -6.02
N GLU A 415 -2.84 -18.97 -5.91
CA GLU A 415 -3.65 -20.07 -6.46
C GLU A 415 -5.03 -20.18 -5.81
N GLN A 416 -5.14 -19.88 -4.50
CA GLN A 416 -6.42 -19.75 -3.78
C GLN A 416 -7.22 -18.49 -4.18
N GLY A 417 -6.67 -17.61 -5.04
CA GLY A 417 -7.33 -16.40 -5.54
C GLY A 417 -6.95 -15.10 -4.84
N VAL A 418 -6.01 -15.13 -3.89
CA VAL A 418 -5.53 -13.93 -3.20
C VAL A 418 -4.74 -13.05 -4.16
N ASN A 419 -5.04 -11.75 -4.19
CA ASN A 419 -4.36 -10.76 -5.02
C ASN A 419 -3.10 -10.25 -4.31
N ILE A 420 -1.92 -10.54 -4.85
CA ILE A 420 -0.64 -10.23 -4.20
C ILE A 420 0.06 -9.09 -4.95
N CYS A 421 0.25 -7.96 -4.28
CA CYS A 421 0.82 -6.75 -4.84
C CYS A 421 2.10 -6.37 -4.08
N VAL A 422 3.24 -6.31 -4.78
CA VAL A 422 4.54 -6.03 -4.16
C VAL A 422 5.15 -4.76 -4.73
N LEU A 423 5.54 -3.83 -3.85
CA LEU A 423 6.37 -2.66 -4.16
C LEU A 423 7.80 -2.92 -3.68
N LEU A 424 8.73 -3.01 -4.63
CA LEU A 424 10.16 -3.10 -4.33
C LEU A 424 10.85 -1.77 -4.62
N TYR A 425 11.84 -1.43 -3.81
CA TYR A 425 12.86 -0.50 -4.25
C TYR A 425 13.53 -1.02 -5.54
N LYS A 426 13.79 -0.10 -6.48
CA LYS A 426 14.69 -0.33 -7.61
C LYS A 426 16.00 0.36 -7.30
N GLU A 427 17.03 -0.45 -7.17
CA GLU A 427 18.40 -0.07 -6.91
C GLU A 427 19.14 0.40 -8.17
N VAL A 428 20.22 1.15 -7.95
CA VAL A 428 21.25 1.35 -8.97
C VAL A 428 22.08 0.06 -9.01
N GLU A 429 21.82 -0.78 -10.02
CA GLU A 429 22.32 -2.16 -10.14
C GLU A 429 23.86 -2.29 -10.19
N VAL A 430 24.60 -1.18 -10.32
CA VAL A 430 26.08 -1.09 -10.26
C VAL A 430 26.60 -0.78 -8.84
N ILE A 431 25.75 -0.29 -7.93
CA ILE A 431 26.12 0.20 -6.59
C ILE A 431 25.62 -0.74 -5.48
N LEU A 432 24.53 -1.48 -5.69
CA LEU A 432 23.91 -2.33 -4.66
C LEU A 432 23.56 -3.72 -5.21
N GLY A 433 23.99 -4.78 -4.51
CA GLY A 433 23.82 -6.18 -4.93
C GLY A 433 22.41 -6.79 -4.81
N LEU A 434 21.37 -5.98 -4.51
CA LEU A 434 20.03 -6.47 -4.11
C LEU A 434 19.33 -7.34 -5.17
N ASN A 435 19.59 -7.06 -6.45
CA ASN A 435 19.03 -7.75 -7.62
C ASN A 435 17.48 -7.83 -7.59
N SER A 436 16.82 -6.69 -7.44
CA SER A 436 15.36 -6.64 -7.36
C SER A 436 14.66 -7.06 -8.66
N GLU A 437 15.35 -7.06 -9.81
CA GLU A 437 14.83 -7.66 -11.06
C GLU A 437 14.77 -9.19 -10.99
N TYR A 438 15.70 -9.86 -10.31
CA TYR A 438 15.58 -11.29 -10.01
C TYR A 438 14.34 -11.55 -9.15
N THR A 439 14.22 -10.89 -7.99
CA THR A 439 13.05 -11.00 -7.10
C THR A 439 11.73 -10.78 -7.84
N LYS A 440 11.66 -9.73 -8.66
CA LYS A 440 10.48 -9.42 -9.49
C LYS A 440 10.20 -10.52 -10.53
N LYS A 441 11.22 -11.04 -11.23
CA LYS A 441 11.06 -12.14 -12.19
C LYS A 441 10.59 -13.43 -11.51
N THR A 442 11.25 -13.83 -10.43
CA THR A 442 10.88 -15.02 -9.63
C THR A 442 9.42 -14.93 -9.17
N LEU A 443 9.04 -13.87 -8.44
CA LEU A 443 7.69 -13.75 -7.90
C LEU A 443 6.60 -13.62 -8.98
N THR A 444 6.82 -12.83 -10.04
CA THR A 444 5.83 -12.69 -11.12
C THR A 444 5.69 -13.99 -11.94
N GLY A 445 6.71 -14.84 -11.96
CA GLY A 445 6.67 -16.16 -12.58
C GLY A 445 5.94 -17.25 -11.78
N LEU A 446 5.54 -17.00 -10.53
CA LEU A 446 4.85 -17.99 -9.69
C LEU A 446 3.36 -18.14 -10.03
N HIS A 447 2.65 -17.01 -10.21
CA HIS A 447 1.21 -16.99 -10.50
C HIS A 447 0.75 -15.60 -11.00
N SER A 448 -0.29 -15.54 -11.85
CA SER A 448 -0.81 -14.30 -12.46
C SER A 448 -1.40 -13.30 -11.45
N ASN A 449 -1.86 -13.76 -10.29
CA ASN A 449 -2.31 -12.90 -9.20
C ASN A 449 -1.16 -12.20 -8.43
N ILE A 450 0.11 -12.56 -8.69
CA ILE A 450 1.29 -11.97 -8.06
C ILE A 450 1.88 -10.90 -9.00
N ARG A 451 1.89 -9.65 -8.54
CA ARG A 451 2.24 -8.48 -9.35
C ARG A 451 3.28 -7.62 -8.64
N VAL A 452 4.47 -7.51 -9.22
CA VAL A 452 5.62 -6.81 -8.62
C VAL A 452 6.01 -5.56 -9.41
N ILE A 453 6.08 -4.41 -8.74
CA ILE A 453 6.52 -3.14 -9.31
C ILE A 453 7.79 -2.64 -8.61
N ARG A 454 8.86 -2.37 -9.37
CA ARG A 454 10.12 -1.78 -8.88
C ARG A 454 10.18 -0.26 -9.10
N HIS A 455 10.57 0.55 -8.13
CA HIS A 455 10.66 2.02 -8.25
C HIS A 455 11.77 2.62 -7.36
N PRO A 456 12.50 3.69 -7.76
CA PRO A 456 12.31 4.56 -8.94
C PRO A 456 12.90 4.03 -10.25
N ASP A 457 12.46 4.57 -11.39
CA ASP A 457 13.24 4.46 -12.63
C ASP A 457 14.22 5.65 -12.71
N HIS A 458 15.51 5.39 -12.48
CA HIS A 458 16.58 6.38 -12.42
C HIS A 458 16.81 7.20 -13.71
N VAL A 459 16.12 6.88 -14.80
CA VAL A 459 16.09 7.68 -16.04
C VAL A 459 14.62 7.83 -16.46
N PRO A 460 14.09 9.06 -16.64
CA PRO A 460 14.70 10.37 -16.43
C PRO A 460 14.55 10.92 -14.99
N SER A 461 14.31 10.07 -13.97
CA SER A 461 14.06 10.54 -12.61
C SER A 461 15.31 11.09 -11.92
N THR A 462 15.19 12.23 -11.23
CA THR A 462 16.24 12.79 -10.37
C THR A 462 16.47 12.02 -9.06
N ALA A 463 15.65 11.00 -8.77
CA ALA A 463 15.81 10.11 -7.61
C ALA A 463 16.94 9.09 -7.83
N LEU A 464 18.20 9.56 -7.77
CA LEU A 464 19.41 8.74 -7.85
C LEU A 464 19.96 8.35 -6.47
N LEU A 465 19.75 9.20 -5.44
CA LEU A 465 20.35 9.03 -4.11
C LEU A 465 19.38 8.50 -3.05
N TRP A 466 18.07 8.44 -3.35
CA TRP A 466 17.03 8.10 -2.39
C TRP A 466 16.41 6.73 -2.68
N ALA A 467 16.03 6.02 -1.62
CA ALA A 467 15.39 4.71 -1.70
C ALA A 467 13.96 4.73 -1.15
N HIS A 468 13.16 3.75 -1.58
CA HIS A 468 12.01 3.28 -0.80
C HIS A 468 12.57 2.34 0.27
N HIS A 469 12.32 2.63 1.55
CA HIS A 469 12.98 1.94 2.66
C HIS A 469 12.02 1.24 3.63
N GLU A 470 10.73 1.61 3.57
CA GLU A 470 9.67 1.08 4.42
C GLU A 470 9.42 -0.41 4.20
N LYS A 471 9.44 -1.20 5.28
CA LYS A 471 9.13 -2.63 5.26
C LYS A 471 7.73 -2.83 5.81
N THR A 472 6.83 -3.36 5.01
CA THR A 472 5.45 -3.63 5.44
C THR A 472 4.90 -4.90 4.80
N VAL A 473 4.05 -5.61 5.54
CA VAL A 473 3.21 -6.71 5.05
C VAL A 473 1.79 -6.43 5.52
N VAL A 474 0.83 -6.30 4.62
CA VAL A 474 -0.58 -6.03 4.96
C VAL A 474 -1.46 -7.14 4.40
N ILE A 475 -2.32 -7.70 5.24
CA ILE A 475 -3.27 -8.76 4.91
C ILE A 475 -4.68 -8.19 4.94
N ASP A 476 -5.43 -8.39 3.85
CA ASP A 476 -6.87 -8.08 3.67
C ASP A 476 -7.31 -6.66 4.08
N GLN A 477 -6.34 -5.74 4.18
CA GLN A 477 -6.44 -4.40 4.76
C GLN A 477 -6.97 -4.39 6.22
N SER A 478 -6.72 -5.46 6.99
CA SER A 478 -7.20 -5.65 8.38
C SER A 478 -6.08 -5.87 9.40
N LEU A 479 -4.95 -6.45 8.98
CA LEU A 479 -3.72 -6.68 9.75
C LEU A 479 -2.53 -6.13 8.97
N ALA A 480 -1.63 -5.39 9.62
CA ALA A 480 -0.41 -4.87 9.04
C ALA A 480 0.80 -5.05 9.96
N PHE A 481 1.89 -5.55 9.39
CA PHE A 481 3.22 -5.62 10.00
C PHE A 481 4.09 -4.48 9.46
N LEU A 482 4.93 -3.88 10.31
CA LEU A 482 5.89 -2.83 9.97
C LEU A 482 7.11 -2.84 10.93
N GLY A 483 8.19 -2.17 10.53
CA GLY A 483 9.38 -1.93 11.35
C GLY A 483 10.66 -2.04 10.54
N GLY A 484 11.78 -2.34 11.19
CA GLY A 484 13.10 -2.40 10.55
C GLY A 484 13.33 -3.65 9.67
N ILE A 485 12.53 -4.70 9.84
CA ILE A 485 12.85 -6.04 9.31
C ILE A 485 12.31 -6.23 7.87
N ASP A 486 13.22 -6.31 6.89
CA ASP A 486 12.89 -6.76 5.52
C ASP A 486 12.64 -8.28 5.46
N LEU A 487 11.79 -8.74 4.54
CA LEU A 487 11.67 -10.17 4.17
C LEU A 487 12.84 -10.59 3.25
N ALA A 488 14.06 -10.54 3.77
CA ALA A 488 15.29 -10.77 3.01
C ALA A 488 16.39 -11.51 3.80
N TYR A 489 17.40 -11.99 3.09
CA TYR A 489 18.51 -12.75 3.65
C TYR A 489 19.20 -12.05 4.85
N GLY A 490 19.58 -12.84 5.85
CA GLY A 490 20.34 -12.39 7.03
C GLY A 490 19.52 -11.73 8.14
N ARG A 491 18.23 -11.43 7.91
CA ARG A 491 17.36 -10.77 8.90
C ARG A 491 16.85 -11.70 9.99
N TRP A 492 16.66 -12.99 9.68
CA TRP A 492 16.17 -13.95 10.67
C TRP A 492 17.19 -14.13 11.79
N ASP A 493 16.76 -13.93 13.03
CA ASP A 493 17.53 -14.20 14.23
C ASP A 493 16.56 -14.34 15.42
N ASP A 494 17.01 -14.96 16.49
CA ASP A 494 16.29 -15.04 17.77
C ASP A 494 17.11 -14.37 18.89
N SER A 495 16.68 -14.49 20.15
CA SER A 495 17.34 -13.83 21.29
C SER A 495 18.70 -14.42 21.66
N GLN A 496 19.12 -15.55 21.08
CA GLN A 496 20.45 -16.13 21.33
C GLN A 496 21.54 -15.53 20.44
N HIS A 497 21.19 -14.89 19.31
CA HIS A 497 22.14 -14.25 18.39
C HIS A 497 23.32 -15.16 18.00
N ARG A 498 23.04 -16.40 17.61
CA ARG A 498 24.07 -17.44 17.37
C ARG A 498 25.05 -17.01 16.26
N LEU A 499 26.35 -17.15 16.55
CA LEU A 499 27.45 -16.89 15.60
C LEU A 499 27.70 -18.04 14.61
N THR A 500 27.24 -19.25 14.92
CA THR A 500 27.59 -20.47 14.21
C THR A 500 26.33 -21.25 13.79
N ASP A 501 26.41 -21.90 12.63
CA ASP A 501 25.34 -22.73 12.04
C ASP A 501 25.94 -23.76 11.08
N VAL A 502 26.93 -24.52 11.59
CA VAL A 502 27.56 -25.61 10.81
C VAL A 502 26.58 -26.76 10.56
N GLY A 503 25.58 -26.94 11.44
CA GLY A 503 24.74 -28.12 11.51
C GLY A 503 25.52 -29.34 12.00
N SER A 504 24.86 -30.26 12.70
CA SER A 504 25.53 -31.44 13.24
C SER A 504 24.55 -32.54 13.61
N VAL A 505 24.39 -33.56 12.76
CA VAL A 505 23.93 -34.88 13.21
C VAL A 505 25.13 -35.62 13.77
N ARG A 506 25.30 -35.59 15.09
CA ARG A 506 26.34 -36.38 15.76
C ARG A 506 25.72 -37.71 16.17
N ARG A 507 26.19 -38.81 15.54
CA ARG A 507 25.99 -40.14 16.14
C ARG A 507 26.60 -40.11 17.54
N SER A 508 25.93 -40.69 18.52
CA SER A 508 26.52 -40.87 19.84
C SER A 508 27.86 -41.61 19.71
N PRO A 509 28.93 -41.16 20.39
CA PRO A 509 30.16 -41.93 20.42
C PRO A 509 29.87 -43.24 21.15
N GLN A 510 29.84 -44.33 20.40
CA GLN A 510 29.86 -45.69 20.96
C GLN A 510 31.07 -45.77 21.90
N PRO A 511 30.90 -46.19 23.18
CA PRO A 511 32.03 -46.38 24.07
C PRO A 511 32.90 -47.49 23.51
N SER A 512 34.08 -47.14 22.99
CA SER A 512 35.06 -48.11 22.50
C SER A 512 35.36 -49.14 23.59
N PRO A 513 35.34 -50.46 23.30
CA PRO A 513 35.70 -51.47 24.29
C PRO A 513 37.17 -51.30 24.65
N GLY A 514 37.43 -50.72 25.83
CA GLY A 514 38.78 -50.41 26.29
C GLY A 514 39.57 -51.68 26.57
N LEU A 515 40.68 -51.85 25.86
CA LEU A 515 41.69 -52.86 26.20
C LEU A 515 42.28 -52.53 27.58
N SER A 516 42.04 -53.40 28.55
CA SER A 516 42.51 -53.22 29.92
C SER A 516 44.00 -53.56 30.05
N PRO A 517 44.84 -52.65 30.58
CA PRO A 517 46.21 -52.98 30.93
C PRO A 517 46.23 -53.80 32.23
N THR A 518 46.69 -55.05 32.15
CA THR A 518 46.90 -55.90 33.32
C THR A 518 48.10 -55.42 34.15
N ASN A 519 47.94 -55.30 35.47
CA ASN A 519 49.06 -55.18 36.40
C ASN A 519 48.80 -56.02 37.66
N PRO A 520 49.76 -56.84 38.14
CA PRO A 520 49.50 -57.79 39.23
C PRO A 520 49.81 -57.22 40.63
N ARG A 521 48.89 -57.54 41.56
CA ARG A 521 49.09 -57.84 43.00
C ARG A 521 50.31 -57.24 43.74
N LEU A 522 50.01 -56.54 44.84
CA LEU A 522 50.25 -57.14 46.16
C LEU A 522 49.24 -56.63 47.20
N SER A 523 49.22 -57.25 48.39
CA SER A 523 48.14 -57.17 49.39
C SER A 523 48.67 -56.99 50.81
N THR A 524 48.01 -56.17 51.64
CA THR A 524 47.76 -56.40 53.09
C THR A 524 47.01 -55.20 53.70
N GLY A 525 46.17 -55.45 54.72
CA GLY A 525 45.65 -54.41 55.64
C GLY A 525 44.12 -54.34 55.69
N THR A 526 43.53 -54.73 56.81
CA THR A 526 42.07 -54.74 57.06
C THR A 526 41.75 -53.92 58.30
N LEU A 527 40.53 -53.33 58.33
CA LEU A 527 39.65 -53.02 59.48
C LEU A 527 39.15 -51.56 59.52
N GLY A 528 37.85 -51.39 59.81
CA GLY A 528 37.18 -50.11 60.05
C GLY A 528 35.87 -49.97 59.25
N ASP A 529 34.76 -49.80 59.97
CA ASP A 529 33.35 -49.64 59.52
C ASP A 529 33.16 -48.63 58.36
N GLY A 530 32.10 -48.67 57.53
CA GLY A 530 30.72 -49.09 57.81
C GLY A 530 29.87 -47.84 58.17
N ASP A 531 28.73 -47.54 57.54
CA ASP A 531 27.99 -48.28 56.52
C ASP A 531 27.17 -47.35 55.57
N GLU A 532 26.38 -47.97 54.69
CA GLU A 532 25.28 -47.49 53.81
C GLU A 532 24.58 -46.13 54.08
N ASP A 533 23.83 -45.52 53.16
CA ASP A 533 23.71 -45.48 51.67
C ASP A 533 22.58 -44.45 51.38
N LEU A 534 22.47 -43.92 50.15
CA LEU A 534 21.18 -43.71 49.45
C LEU A 534 21.33 -43.01 48.09
N ARG A 535 20.51 -43.48 47.13
CA ARG A 535 20.39 -42.93 45.78
C ARG A 535 19.13 -42.09 45.60
N TYR A 536 19.15 -41.26 44.54
CA TYR A 536 18.00 -40.61 43.92
C TYR A 536 16.77 -41.54 43.73
N CYS A 537 15.55 -41.00 43.90
CA CYS A 537 14.65 -40.78 42.75
C CYS A 537 13.46 -39.82 43.02
N LEU A 538 12.73 -39.51 41.93
CA LEU A 538 11.73 -38.43 41.77
C LEU A 538 10.34 -38.69 42.40
N MET A 539 9.48 -37.65 42.26
CA MET A 539 8.00 -37.54 42.42
C MET A 539 7.56 -36.82 43.71
N GLY A 540 6.62 -35.86 43.73
CA GLY A 540 5.85 -35.19 42.66
C GLY A 540 4.80 -34.18 43.23
N TYR A 541 3.98 -33.57 42.36
CA TYR A 541 2.72 -32.83 42.65
C TYR A 541 2.72 -31.44 43.38
N ALA A 542 2.33 -30.41 42.60
CA ALA A 542 1.31 -29.36 42.83
C ALA A 542 1.14 -28.54 44.16
N ALA A 543 1.18 -27.20 43.99
CA ALA A 543 0.44 -26.15 44.75
C ALA A 543 0.87 -25.86 46.22
N PRO A 544 0.44 -24.74 46.87
CA PRO A 544 -0.43 -23.62 46.42
C PRO A 544 0.16 -22.20 46.60
N CYS A 545 -0.62 -21.16 46.25
CA CYS A 545 -0.35 -19.75 46.58
C CYS A 545 -1.03 -19.33 47.90
N PRO A 546 -0.52 -18.31 48.64
CA PRO A 546 -1.21 -17.70 49.78
C PRO A 546 -2.05 -16.46 49.40
N ASP A 547 -3.19 -16.28 50.07
CA ASP A 547 -4.02 -15.06 50.09
C ASP A 547 -4.16 -14.56 51.54
N PRO A 548 -4.05 -13.25 51.83
CA PRO A 548 -4.33 -12.68 53.14
C PRO A 548 -5.58 -11.77 53.16
N ARG A 549 -6.69 -12.26 53.73
CA ARG A 549 -7.82 -11.42 54.18
C ARG A 549 -8.37 -11.83 55.54
N LYS A 550 -8.30 -10.88 56.50
CA LYS A 550 -9.12 -10.66 57.73
C LYS A 550 -8.38 -9.59 58.56
N GLY A 551 -9.01 -8.65 59.26
CA GLY A 551 -10.43 -8.27 59.35
C GLY A 551 -10.63 -7.25 60.49
N GLU A 552 -11.84 -6.66 60.59
CA GLU A 552 -12.35 -5.87 61.75
C GLU A 552 -11.72 -4.47 62.02
N ALA A 553 -12.38 -3.49 62.64
CA ALA A 553 -13.82 -3.18 62.79
C ALA A 553 -14.05 -1.73 63.31
N GLY A 554 -15.29 -1.20 63.17
CA GLY A 554 -15.76 0.10 63.72
C GLY A 554 -15.64 1.29 62.75
N GLY A 555 -16.49 2.33 62.82
CA GLY A 555 -17.70 2.54 63.64
C GLY A 555 -18.19 4.01 63.55
N GLU A 556 -19.50 4.24 63.74
CA GLU A 556 -20.18 5.56 63.85
C GLU A 556 -20.18 6.49 62.59
N GLN A 557 -21.11 7.45 62.40
CA GLN A 557 -22.59 7.45 62.54
C GLN A 557 -23.16 8.70 61.77
N GLU A 558 -24.40 8.62 61.23
CA GLU A 558 -25.41 9.70 60.93
C GLU A 558 -25.01 11.11 60.37
N ALA A 559 -25.81 11.92 59.67
CA ALA A 559 -27.13 11.87 58.99
C ALA A 559 -27.01 12.77 57.70
N GLY A 560 -27.91 12.89 56.72
CA GLY A 560 -29.35 13.16 56.75
C GLY A 560 -29.65 14.62 56.29
N GLY A 561 -30.29 14.83 55.13
CA GLY A 561 -30.68 16.17 54.63
C GLY A 561 -31.13 16.22 53.17
N GLU A 562 -32.23 16.92 52.88
CA GLU A 562 -32.84 17.08 51.54
C GLU A 562 -32.84 18.55 51.06
N ALA A 563 -33.13 18.75 49.77
CA ALA A 563 -33.41 20.03 49.07
C ALA A 563 -32.24 21.05 48.94
N GLY A 564 -32.23 21.94 47.94
CA GLY A 564 -33.06 22.00 46.73
C GLY A 564 -32.91 23.32 45.93
N ALA A 565 -32.97 23.22 44.60
CA ALA A 565 -33.13 24.29 43.58
C ALA A 565 -32.08 25.43 43.45
N GLY A 566 -31.87 25.90 42.20
CA GLY A 566 -31.69 27.34 41.92
C GLY A 566 -30.40 27.86 41.27
N ALA A 567 -30.31 27.80 39.93
CA ALA A 567 -29.70 28.79 39.00
C ALA A 567 -28.20 29.23 39.10
N GLY A 568 -27.65 29.69 37.95
CA GLY A 568 -26.72 30.84 37.93
C GLY A 568 -25.28 30.67 37.39
N LEU A 569 -25.13 30.72 36.06
CA LEU A 569 -24.00 31.24 35.24
C LEU A 569 -22.48 31.08 35.60
N GLU A 570 -21.72 30.91 34.50
CA GLU A 570 -20.37 31.44 34.20
C GLU A 570 -19.07 30.90 34.85
N GLU A 571 -18.30 30.22 33.98
CA GLU A 571 -16.88 30.44 33.65
C GLU A 571 -15.79 30.40 34.74
N LEU A 572 -14.91 29.37 34.66
CA LEU A 572 -13.49 29.59 34.32
C LEU A 572 -12.78 28.30 33.85
N CYS A 573 -12.41 28.23 32.57
CA CYS A 573 -11.45 27.23 32.05
C CYS A 573 -10.28 27.94 31.37
N LEU A 574 -9.11 27.92 32.02
CA LEU A 574 -7.90 28.61 31.58
C LEU A 574 -7.37 28.07 30.23
N ARG A 575 -7.62 28.84 29.16
CA ARG A 575 -6.96 28.65 27.86
C ARG A 575 -5.60 29.36 27.86
N VAL A 576 -4.52 28.61 27.67
CA VAL A 576 -3.19 29.18 27.39
C VAL A 576 -3.01 29.32 25.87
N PRO A 577 -2.74 30.53 25.33
CA PRO A 577 -2.62 30.74 23.89
C PRO A 577 -1.22 30.39 23.36
N THR A 578 -1.14 29.50 22.38
CA THR A 578 0.09 29.26 21.59
C THR A 578 0.20 30.30 20.47
N GLY A 579 1.07 31.29 20.64
CA GLY A 579 1.32 32.34 19.64
C GLY A 579 1.96 31.80 18.35
N CYS A 580 1.45 32.25 17.19
CA CYS A 580 1.97 31.87 15.87
C CYS A 580 2.94 32.94 15.34
N LEU A 581 4.19 32.56 15.02
CA LEU A 581 5.15 33.44 14.36
C LEU A 581 4.99 33.41 12.84
N GLN A 582 4.08 34.23 12.32
CA GLN A 582 4.08 34.59 10.90
C GLN A 582 5.19 35.63 10.63
N ARG A 583 6.00 35.42 9.58
CA ARG A 583 6.83 36.47 8.99
C ARG A 583 6.15 36.99 7.73
N VAL A 584 5.81 38.28 7.73
CA VAL A 584 5.25 39.01 6.59
C VAL A 584 6.41 39.69 5.83
N PRO A 585 6.44 39.65 4.48
CA PRO A 585 7.43 40.41 3.71
C PRO A 585 7.04 41.89 3.61
N SER A 586 8.02 42.79 3.73
CA SER A 586 7.87 44.22 3.50
C SER A 586 8.26 44.61 2.07
N GLU A 587 7.34 45.22 1.32
CA GLU A 587 7.68 45.99 0.11
C GLU A 587 8.19 47.38 0.49
N GLU A 588 9.09 47.96 -0.31
CA GLU A 588 9.19 49.43 -0.42
C GLU A 588 9.70 49.85 -1.82
N ARG A 589 9.41 51.10 -2.22
CA ARG A 589 9.61 51.60 -3.61
C ARG A 589 10.49 52.84 -3.68
N SER A 590 11.64 52.68 -4.36
CA SER A 590 12.29 53.64 -5.29
C SER A 590 12.18 55.16 -5.06
N ARG A 591 13.33 55.86 -5.02
CA ARG A 591 13.67 56.98 -5.95
C ARG A 591 15.09 57.56 -5.78
N SER A 592 15.61 58.12 -6.88
CA SER A 592 16.78 59.05 -7.02
C SER A 592 18.20 58.55 -6.72
N GLY A 593 19.17 59.00 -7.56
CA GLY A 593 20.64 58.81 -7.43
C GLY A 593 21.35 60.11 -6.99
N PRO A 594 22.54 60.51 -7.51
CA PRO A 594 23.15 60.14 -8.82
C PRO A 594 24.66 59.73 -8.77
N GLU A 595 25.28 59.51 -9.96
CA GLU A 595 26.74 59.46 -10.27
C GLU A 595 27.61 58.37 -9.57
N GLY A 596 28.65 57.75 -10.15
CA GLY A 596 29.31 57.79 -11.48
C GLY A 596 30.86 57.77 -11.33
N PRO A 597 31.70 57.30 -12.29
CA PRO A 597 31.47 56.47 -13.49
C PRO A 597 32.32 55.15 -13.52
N GLU A 598 32.08 54.25 -14.48
CA GLU A 598 32.99 53.11 -14.79
C GLU A 598 33.69 53.27 -16.16
N THR A 599 34.89 52.69 -16.28
CA THR A 599 35.73 52.74 -17.48
C THR A 599 35.90 51.37 -18.19
N LYS A 600 36.30 51.44 -19.46
CA LYS A 600 36.54 50.36 -20.44
C LYS A 600 38.02 50.40 -20.89
N PRO A 601 38.56 49.48 -21.73
CA PRO A 601 38.21 48.09 -22.09
C PRO A 601 39.45 47.14 -22.22
N LEU A 602 39.31 46.00 -22.95
CA LEU A 602 40.36 45.18 -23.65
C LEU A 602 41.32 44.30 -22.80
N SER A 603 42.10 43.34 -23.34
CA SER A 603 41.85 42.22 -24.32
C SER A 603 43.09 41.29 -24.45
N VAL A 604 43.03 40.22 -25.29
CA VAL A 604 44.09 39.26 -25.71
C VAL A 604 44.75 38.37 -24.60
N ARG A 605 45.37 37.19 -24.87
CA ARG A 605 45.81 36.51 -26.13
C ARG A 605 45.71 34.94 -26.06
N ALA A 606 45.94 34.28 -27.22
CA ALA A 606 45.94 32.83 -27.49
C ALA A 606 47.09 32.04 -26.78
N GLY A 607 47.23 30.69 -26.83
CA GLY A 607 46.61 29.58 -27.60
C GLY A 607 47.24 28.23 -27.17
N VAL A 608 47.32 27.10 -27.90
CA VAL A 608 46.70 26.54 -29.14
C VAL A 608 47.21 25.06 -29.32
N MET A 609 46.66 24.25 -30.26
CA MET A 609 47.02 22.84 -30.64
C MET A 609 46.43 21.68 -29.79
N SER A 610 46.17 20.47 -30.34
CA SER A 610 45.88 20.03 -31.73
C SER A 610 45.17 18.63 -31.75
N ARG A 611 44.72 18.19 -32.95
CA ARG A 611 43.90 16.99 -33.26
C ARG A 611 44.77 15.73 -33.50
N PRO A 612 44.26 14.47 -33.43
CA PRO A 612 43.49 13.89 -34.56
C PRO A 612 42.37 12.86 -34.25
N VAL A 613 41.68 12.44 -35.32
CA VAL A 613 40.45 11.61 -35.50
C VAL A 613 40.43 11.16 -36.99
N PRO A 614 39.81 10.07 -37.51
CA PRO A 614 39.10 8.90 -36.93
C PRO A 614 39.85 7.57 -37.29
N PRO A 615 39.35 6.48 -37.97
CA PRO A 615 38.20 6.30 -38.92
C PRO A 615 37.06 5.38 -38.44
N ARG A 616 35.98 5.31 -39.24
CA ARG A 616 34.97 4.22 -39.26
C ARG A 616 35.28 3.29 -40.45
N ASP A 617 34.75 2.07 -40.47
CA ASP A 617 33.78 1.64 -41.53
C ASP A 617 33.19 0.23 -41.28
N TRP A 618 32.31 -0.22 -42.19
CA TRP A 618 31.45 -1.40 -42.08
C TRP A 618 32.16 -2.74 -42.35
N TYR A 619 31.57 -3.85 -41.89
CA TYR A 619 30.95 -4.84 -42.81
C TYR A 619 30.03 -5.83 -42.08
N SER A 620 28.98 -6.29 -42.78
CA SER A 620 28.15 -7.42 -42.33
C SER A 620 28.80 -8.76 -42.70
N LYS A 621 28.63 -9.78 -41.83
CA LYS A 621 28.35 -11.16 -42.29
C LYS A 621 27.82 -12.05 -41.15
N SER A 622 26.78 -12.80 -41.47
CA SER A 622 26.42 -14.02 -40.75
C SER A 622 27.37 -15.15 -41.13
N LEU A 623 27.57 -16.11 -40.23
CA LEU A 623 28.07 -17.44 -40.58
C LEU A 623 27.55 -18.48 -39.59
N SER A 624 27.02 -19.57 -40.11
CA SER A 624 26.59 -20.76 -39.38
C SER A 624 27.50 -21.94 -39.74
N LEU A 625 27.78 -22.80 -38.76
CA LEU A 625 28.51 -24.08 -38.81
C LEU A 625 28.23 -24.73 -37.42
N ARG A 626 27.80 -25.98 -37.21
CA ARG A 626 28.09 -27.30 -37.81
C ARG A 626 29.58 -27.66 -37.80
N SER A 627 30.02 -28.86 -37.41
CA SER A 627 29.33 -29.99 -36.77
C SER A 627 30.33 -31.09 -36.37
N SER A 628 30.15 -31.69 -35.20
CA SER A 628 30.59 -33.06 -34.82
C SER A 628 29.89 -33.38 -33.49
N GLU A 629 29.08 -34.42 -33.31
CA GLU A 629 29.11 -35.81 -33.80
C GLU A 629 30.35 -36.60 -33.39
N SER A 630 30.24 -37.24 -32.22
CA SER A 630 30.51 -38.67 -32.09
C SER A 630 29.34 -39.29 -31.32
N GLY A 631 28.96 -40.52 -31.65
CA GLY A 631 27.78 -41.15 -31.05
C GLY A 631 27.81 -42.66 -31.12
N SER A 632 27.08 -43.30 -30.22
CA SER A 632 26.91 -44.75 -30.19
C SER A 632 25.63 -45.16 -29.44
N LEU A 633 24.69 -45.74 -30.19
CA LEU A 633 23.87 -46.93 -29.87
C LEU A 633 23.29 -47.06 -28.43
N GLY A 634 21.98 -47.17 -28.19
CA GLY A 634 20.82 -47.18 -29.10
C GLY A 634 19.96 -48.46 -29.05
N LEU A 635 19.24 -48.67 -27.94
CA LEU A 635 18.15 -49.64 -27.72
C LEU A 635 17.25 -49.06 -26.59
N GLY A 636 15.93 -49.17 -26.52
CA GLY A 636 14.88 -49.63 -27.45
C GLY A 636 13.48 -49.38 -26.81
N LEU A 637 12.42 -49.15 -27.60
CA LEU A 637 11.03 -49.00 -27.12
C LEU A 637 10.36 -50.38 -26.83
N PRO A 638 9.18 -50.53 -26.15
CA PRO A 638 8.00 -49.62 -26.20
C PRO A 638 7.06 -49.44 -24.96
N GLN A 639 6.22 -48.40 -25.06
CA GLN A 639 4.77 -48.24 -24.71
C GLN A 639 4.11 -48.76 -23.39
N SER A 640 3.38 -47.81 -22.77
CA SER A 640 2.00 -47.87 -22.20
C SER A 640 1.61 -48.65 -20.93
N LEU A 641 1.27 -47.86 -19.87
CA LEU A 641 0.12 -47.98 -18.92
C LEU A 641 0.01 -49.22 -18.00
N PRO A 642 -0.82 -49.20 -16.91
CA PRO A 642 -1.59 -48.09 -16.31
C PRO A 642 -1.21 -47.80 -14.83
N LEU A 643 -1.99 -46.93 -14.16
CA LEU A 643 -2.01 -46.76 -12.70
C LEU A 643 -2.67 -47.97 -11.99
N PRO A 644 -2.27 -48.25 -10.75
CA PRO A 644 -3.21 -48.68 -9.71
C PRO A 644 -3.19 -47.73 -8.49
N HIS A 645 -4.37 -47.40 -7.97
CA HIS A 645 -4.50 -47.07 -6.55
C HIS A 645 -4.44 -48.37 -5.75
N GLU A 646 -3.73 -48.40 -4.62
CA GLU A 646 -4.35 -48.87 -3.37
C GLU A 646 -3.54 -48.47 -2.11
N THR A 647 -4.20 -48.55 -0.96
CA THR A 647 -3.68 -48.11 0.34
C THR A 647 -3.03 -49.26 1.11
N SER A 648 -1.80 -49.08 1.59
CA SER A 648 -1.24 -49.94 2.64
C SER A 648 -0.32 -49.16 3.57
N SER A 649 -0.58 -49.24 4.88
CA SER A 649 0.23 -48.62 5.92
C SER A 649 1.31 -49.57 6.39
N MET A 650 2.52 -49.46 5.81
CA MET A 650 3.70 -50.13 6.37
C MET A 650 4.34 -49.26 7.46
N ARG A 651 4.05 -49.60 8.72
CA ARG A 651 4.91 -49.24 9.85
C ARG A 651 6.29 -49.86 9.62
N SER A 652 7.27 -49.05 9.23
CA SER A 652 8.68 -49.43 9.34
C SER A 652 9.05 -49.57 10.82
N TYR A 653 9.77 -50.64 11.17
CA TYR A 653 10.34 -50.79 12.49
C TYR A 653 11.44 -49.75 12.70
N ILE A 654 11.17 -48.74 13.52
CA ILE A 654 12.20 -47.80 13.99
C ILE A 654 13.06 -48.58 14.98
N SER A 655 14.34 -48.80 14.65
CA SER A 655 15.34 -49.21 15.63
C SER A 655 15.75 -47.98 16.44
N ASN A 656 15.87 -48.13 17.76
CA ASN A 656 16.18 -47.02 18.68
C ASN A 656 17.66 -46.61 18.61
N ASN A 657 18.08 -46.03 17.48
CA ASN A 657 19.26 -45.19 17.36
C ASN A 657 18.79 -43.73 17.29
N GLU A 658 18.72 -43.06 18.44
CA GLU A 658 18.34 -41.64 18.51
C GLU A 658 19.38 -40.76 17.79
N LEU A 659 19.01 -40.25 16.61
CA LEU A 659 19.83 -39.32 15.84
C LEU A 659 19.64 -37.90 16.38
N PHE A 660 20.37 -37.56 17.44
CA PHE A 660 20.48 -36.17 17.86
C PHE A 660 21.21 -35.34 16.80
N GLY A 661 20.58 -34.26 16.37
CA GLY A 661 21.27 -33.29 15.53
C GLY A 661 20.58 -31.95 15.36
N GLU A 662 21.40 -30.91 15.31
CA GLU A 662 20.95 -29.55 15.01
C GLU A 662 20.69 -29.42 13.51
N THR A 663 19.42 -29.19 13.18
CA THR A 663 18.96 -28.76 11.87
C THR A 663 19.39 -27.31 11.64
N ARG A 664 19.98 -27.01 10.48
CA ARG A 664 20.51 -25.67 10.17
C ARG A 664 19.41 -24.62 10.21
N PHE A 665 19.75 -23.44 10.74
CA PHE A 665 18.83 -22.31 10.79
C PHE A 665 18.96 -21.42 9.56
N TRP A 666 20.17 -21.03 9.16
CA TRP A 666 20.42 -20.08 8.06
C TRP A 666 20.90 -20.84 6.83
N HIS A 667 20.04 -21.07 5.84
CA HIS A 667 20.38 -21.85 4.65
C HIS A 667 21.03 -21.00 3.55
N GLY A 668 22.16 -21.45 3.00
CA GLY A 668 22.84 -20.80 1.87
C GLY A 668 23.15 -19.32 2.10
N LYS A 669 22.62 -18.45 1.23
CA LYS A 669 22.82 -16.99 1.27
C LYS A 669 22.27 -16.30 2.51
N ASP A 670 21.46 -16.99 3.30
CA ASP A 670 20.97 -16.49 4.58
C ASP A 670 22.02 -16.52 5.71
N TYR A 671 23.09 -17.32 5.56
CA TYR A 671 24.24 -17.29 6.46
C TYR A 671 25.26 -16.26 5.95
N CYS A 672 25.28 -15.07 6.56
CA CYS A 672 26.01 -13.91 6.05
C CYS A 672 26.80 -13.16 7.13
N ASN A 673 27.85 -12.45 6.70
CA ASN A 673 28.53 -11.42 7.49
C ASN A 673 28.77 -10.19 6.59
N PHE A 674 27.91 -9.19 6.78
CA PHE A 674 27.74 -7.99 5.97
C PHE A 674 28.99 -7.09 5.89
N ILE A 675 29.91 -7.21 6.86
CA ILE A 675 31.15 -6.42 6.91
C ILE A 675 32.29 -7.15 6.18
N LEU A 676 32.32 -8.48 6.26
CA LEU A 676 33.32 -9.30 5.58
C LEU A 676 33.04 -9.48 4.09
N LYS A 677 31.77 -9.53 3.67
CA LYS A 677 31.38 -9.79 2.27
C LYS A 677 29.91 -9.47 1.96
N ASP A 678 29.67 -8.72 0.89
CA ASP A 678 28.33 -8.50 0.32
C ASP A 678 27.83 -9.74 -0.47
N TRP A 679 26.52 -9.82 -0.72
CA TRP A 679 25.93 -10.99 -1.38
C TRP A 679 26.27 -11.07 -2.86
N VAL A 680 26.71 -12.26 -3.27
CA VAL A 680 27.01 -12.58 -4.67
C VAL A 680 26.09 -13.67 -5.21
N LYS A 681 25.79 -13.63 -6.51
CA LYS A 681 25.05 -14.68 -7.25
C LYS A 681 23.70 -15.04 -6.59
N LEU A 682 22.87 -14.05 -6.25
CA LEU A 682 21.58 -14.27 -5.55
C LEU A 682 20.64 -15.25 -6.24
N ASN A 683 20.75 -15.43 -7.55
CA ASN A 683 20.06 -16.47 -8.33
C ASN A 683 20.41 -17.92 -7.95
N LYS A 684 21.34 -18.11 -7.01
CA LYS A 684 21.61 -19.35 -6.31
C LYS A 684 21.37 -19.14 -4.80
N PRO A 685 20.17 -19.44 -4.28
CA PRO A 685 19.79 -19.10 -2.90
C PRO A 685 20.41 -20.04 -1.85
N PHE A 686 20.60 -21.32 -2.19
CA PHE A 686 21.06 -22.36 -1.25
C PHE A 686 22.56 -22.64 -1.28
N ASP A 687 23.31 -22.06 -2.23
CA ASP A 687 24.78 -22.07 -2.21
C ASP A 687 25.28 -21.18 -1.06
N ASP A 688 26.22 -21.65 -0.23
CA ASP A 688 26.95 -20.79 0.70
C ASP A 688 27.91 -19.84 -0.04
N PHE A 689 28.15 -18.64 0.51
CA PHE A 689 29.08 -17.66 -0.08
C PHE A 689 30.23 -17.21 0.85
N ILE A 690 30.19 -17.64 2.11
CA ILE A 690 31.23 -17.55 3.12
C ILE A 690 31.41 -18.94 3.77
N ASP A 691 32.59 -19.22 4.32
CA ASP A 691 32.90 -20.54 4.86
C ASP A 691 32.42 -20.67 6.32
N ARG A 692 31.36 -21.45 6.55
CA ARG A 692 30.75 -21.67 7.88
C ARG A 692 31.72 -22.17 8.94
N TYR A 693 32.76 -22.90 8.55
CA TYR A 693 33.74 -23.48 9.48
C TYR A 693 34.84 -22.50 9.87
N LYS A 694 34.95 -21.34 9.18
CA LYS A 694 36.00 -20.34 9.41
C LYS A 694 35.45 -18.94 9.71
N THR A 695 34.21 -18.66 9.34
CA THR A 695 33.59 -17.33 9.41
C THR A 695 32.29 -17.41 10.20
N PRO A 696 32.19 -16.76 11.37
CA PRO A 696 30.91 -16.61 12.06
C PRO A 696 29.96 -15.72 11.26
N ARG A 697 28.66 -16.02 11.31
CA ARG A 697 27.63 -15.07 10.85
C ARG A 697 27.60 -13.85 11.75
N MET A 698 27.15 -12.73 11.20
CA MET A 698 26.92 -11.50 11.95
C MET A 698 25.46 -11.47 12.43
N PRO A 699 25.18 -11.50 13.75
CA PRO A 699 23.81 -11.48 14.25
C PRO A 699 23.04 -10.22 13.91
N TRP A 700 21.71 -10.32 13.87
CA TRP A 700 20.79 -9.24 13.50
C TRP A 700 19.84 -8.95 14.68
N HIS A 701 19.89 -7.74 15.21
CA HIS A 701 19.00 -7.26 16.27
C HIS A 701 18.12 -6.14 15.74
N ASP A 702 16.81 -6.33 15.77
CA ASP A 702 15.86 -5.50 15.03
C ASP A 702 14.45 -5.59 15.63
N ILE A 703 13.59 -4.64 15.29
CA ILE A 703 12.28 -4.45 15.91
C ILE A 703 11.18 -4.41 14.85
N GLY A 704 10.13 -5.21 15.08
CA GLY A 704 8.89 -5.21 14.30
C GLY A 704 7.66 -4.95 15.16
N VAL A 705 6.55 -4.57 14.54
CA VAL A 705 5.24 -4.46 15.20
C VAL A 705 4.11 -4.85 14.24
N ALA A 706 3.15 -5.62 14.74
CA ALA A 706 1.88 -5.89 14.10
C ALA A 706 0.81 -4.96 14.68
N VAL A 707 -0.06 -4.42 13.82
CA VAL A 707 -1.22 -3.60 14.19
C VAL A 707 -2.45 -4.08 13.44
N HIS A 708 -3.58 -4.11 14.12
CA HIS A 708 -4.87 -4.52 13.54
C HIS A 708 -5.75 -3.30 13.23
N GLY A 709 -6.91 -3.54 12.64
CA GLY A 709 -8.01 -2.58 12.65
C GLY A 709 -7.78 -1.35 11.77
N LYS A 710 -8.21 -0.18 12.25
CA LYS A 710 -8.11 1.08 11.49
C LYS A 710 -6.66 1.52 11.22
N ALA A 711 -5.70 1.16 12.09
CA ALA A 711 -4.29 1.42 11.85
C ALA A 711 -3.75 0.60 10.67
N ALA A 712 -4.16 -0.67 10.52
CA ALA A 712 -3.84 -1.47 9.36
C ALA A 712 -4.43 -0.88 8.06
N ARG A 713 -5.66 -0.33 8.11
CA ARG A 713 -6.27 0.40 6.99
C ARG A 713 -5.51 1.67 6.60
N ASP A 714 -4.92 2.39 7.55
CA ASP A 714 -4.08 3.55 7.27
C ASP A 714 -2.75 3.16 6.59
N ILE A 715 -2.14 2.03 6.99
CA ILE A 715 -0.93 1.48 6.32
C ILE A 715 -1.29 0.98 4.90
N ALA A 716 -2.41 0.27 4.74
CA ALA A 716 -2.96 -0.12 3.44
C ALA A 716 -3.18 1.11 2.55
N ARG A 717 -3.73 2.21 3.09
CA ARG A 717 -3.94 3.48 2.38
C ARG A 717 -2.63 4.08 1.88
N HIS A 718 -1.55 4.01 2.65
CA HIS A 718 -0.21 4.42 2.19
C HIS A 718 0.30 3.54 1.04
N PHE A 719 0.17 2.21 1.15
CA PHE A 719 0.52 1.28 0.08
C PHE A 719 -0.24 1.59 -1.22
N ILE A 720 -1.57 1.73 -1.11
CA ILE A 720 -2.48 2.02 -2.22
C ILE A 720 -2.15 3.36 -2.88
N GLN A 721 -1.80 4.40 -2.10
CA GLN A 721 -1.34 5.68 -2.63
C GLN A 721 -0.07 5.50 -3.49
N ARG A 722 0.92 4.75 -3.00
CA ARG A 722 2.18 4.49 -3.70
C ARG A 722 2.03 3.60 -4.92
N TRP A 723 1.23 2.53 -4.83
CA TRP A 723 0.94 1.65 -5.97
C TRP A 723 0.27 2.42 -7.11
N ASN A 724 -0.78 3.19 -6.79
CA ASN A 724 -1.53 3.97 -7.78
C ASN A 724 -0.69 5.11 -8.39
N PHE A 725 0.19 5.76 -7.61
CA PHE A 725 1.19 6.70 -8.12
C PHE A 725 2.18 6.01 -9.05
N THR A 726 2.81 4.93 -8.61
CA THR A 726 3.86 4.22 -9.35
C THR A 726 3.32 3.62 -10.65
N LYS A 727 2.08 3.10 -10.67
CA LYS A 727 1.38 2.69 -11.90
C LYS A 727 1.26 3.84 -12.91
N LEU A 728 0.98 5.06 -12.46
CA LEU A 728 0.88 6.26 -13.31
C LEU A 728 2.25 6.79 -13.79
N VAL A 729 3.34 6.41 -13.12
CA VAL A 729 4.72 6.59 -13.63
C VAL A 729 5.02 5.51 -14.67
N LYS A 730 4.89 4.23 -14.31
CA LYS A 730 5.23 3.06 -15.14
C LYS A 730 4.44 2.95 -16.45
N LYS A 731 3.19 3.43 -16.50
CA LYS A 731 2.41 3.48 -17.75
C LYS A 731 3.06 4.36 -18.83
N ARG A 732 3.94 5.29 -18.47
CA ARG A 732 4.73 6.09 -19.43
C ARG A 732 5.85 5.27 -20.07
N SER A 733 6.37 4.29 -19.33
CA SER A 733 7.42 3.36 -19.71
C SER A 733 6.87 2.08 -20.37
N GLY A 734 5.73 2.17 -21.05
CA GLY A 734 5.05 1.04 -21.73
C GLY A 734 4.27 0.07 -20.84
N ALA A 735 4.53 -0.03 -19.54
CA ALA A 735 3.94 -1.08 -18.70
C ALA A 735 2.45 -0.82 -18.34
N THR A 736 1.53 -1.63 -18.88
CA THR A 736 0.08 -1.42 -18.80
C THR A 736 -0.65 -2.24 -17.73
N CYS A 737 -0.18 -3.47 -17.43
CA CYS A 737 -0.96 -4.59 -16.87
C CYS A 737 -1.43 -4.51 -15.40
N TYR A 738 -0.91 -3.61 -14.57
CA TYR A 738 -1.27 -3.54 -13.14
C TYR A 738 -2.69 -3.00 -12.91
N PRO A 739 -3.48 -3.47 -11.93
CA PRO A 739 -4.75 -2.83 -11.55
C PRO A 739 -4.53 -1.52 -10.77
N PHE A 740 -5.58 -0.72 -10.60
CA PHE A 740 -5.63 0.30 -9.53
C PHE A 740 -6.19 -0.34 -8.26
N LEU A 741 -5.58 -0.05 -7.11
CA LEU A 741 -6.03 -0.54 -5.80
C LEU A 741 -6.96 0.49 -5.13
N MET A 742 -7.86 0.01 -4.28
CA MET A 742 -8.87 0.82 -3.57
C MET A 742 -8.82 0.52 -2.08
N PRO A 743 -8.91 1.53 -1.19
CA PRO A 743 -8.91 1.29 0.24
C PRO A 743 -10.28 0.74 0.68
N LYS A 744 -10.27 -0.25 1.58
CA LYS A 744 -11.45 -0.62 2.35
C LYS A 744 -11.87 0.54 3.26
N SER A 745 -13.18 0.71 3.41
CA SER A 745 -13.80 1.75 4.23
C SER A 745 -13.40 1.62 5.69
N LEU A 746 -13.29 2.74 6.41
CA LEU A 746 -13.03 2.71 7.85
C LEU A 746 -14.19 2.14 8.68
N SER A 747 -15.39 2.00 8.09
CA SER A 747 -16.56 1.35 8.71
C SER A 747 -16.85 -0.06 8.17
N ALA A 748 -16.05 -0.58 7.24
CA ALA A 748 -16.22 -1.96 6.77
C ALA A 748 -15.99 -2.97 7.91
N PRO A 749 -16.66 -4.14 7.93
CA PRO A 749 -16.45 -5.19 8.93
C PRO A 749 -14.97 -5.57 9.08
N MET A 750 -14.61 -6.09 10.26
CA MET A 750 -13.27 -6.58 10.57
C MET A 750 -13.41 -7.84 11.41
N GLU A 751 -12.77 -8.92 10.99
CA GLU A 751 -12.61 -10.09 11.87
C GLU A 751 -11.75 -9.70 13.08
N PRO A 752 -12.09 -10.15 14.29
CA PRO A 752 -11.27 -9.88 15.46
C PRO A 752 -9.91 -10.58 15.32
N PRO A 753 -8.83 -10.03 15.91
CA PRO A 753 -7.54 -10.71 15.97
C PRO A 753 -7.69 -12.10 16.61
N SER A 754 -7.00 -13.10 16.07
CA SER A 754 -6.97 -14.44 16.65
C SER A 754 -6.40 -14.40 18.08
N PRO A 755 -6.95 -15.18 19.03
CA PRO A 755 -6.50 -15.15 20.43
C PRO A 755 -5.11 -15.76 20.66
N SER A 756 -4.46 -16.25 19.60
CA SER A 756 -3.06 -16.66 19.58
C SER A 756 -2.13 -15.44 19.65
N GLY A 757 -1.43 -15.27 20.78
CA GLY A 757 -0.38 -14.26 20.96
C GLY A 757 -0.60 -13.34 22.17
N ARG A 758 0.48 -12.69 22.62
CA ARG A 758 0.40 -11.62 23.64
C ARG A 758 0.08 -10.29 22.96
N HIS A 759 -1.21 -10.04 22.77
CA HIS A 759 -1.72 -8.79 22.20
C HIS A 759 -1.98 -7.74 23.29
N THR A 760 -1.70 -6.48 22.98
CA THR A 760 -1.95 -5.31 23.84
C THR A 760 -2.89 -4.33 23.13
N GLN A 761 -3.69 -3.56 23.86
CA GLN A 761 -4.47 -2.44 23.29
C GLN A 761 -3.72 -1.13 23.49
N ALA A 762 -3.58 -0.32 22.43
CA ALA A 762 -2.83 0.93 22.47
C ALA A 762 -3.42 2.02 21.55
N SER A 763 -3.12 3.28 21.85
CA SER A 763 -3.45 4.45 21.02
C SER A 763 -2.41 4.61 19.90
N VAL A 764 -2.66 3.99 18.75
CA VAL A 764 -1.69 3.93 17.63
C VAL A 764 -1.87 5.12 16.68
N GLN A 765 -0.79 5.68 16.15
CA GLN A 765 -0.85 6.60 15.01
C GLN A 765 0.16 6.19 13.95
N VAL A 766 -0.29 6.09 12.70
CA VAL A 766 0.60 5.82 11.56
C VAL A 766 1.30 7.11 11.16
N LEU A 767 2.60 7.02 10.91
CA LEU A 767 3.51 8.11 10.55
C LEU A 767 4.31 7.71 9.30
N ARG A 768 4.85 8.68 8.56
CA ARG A 768 5.66 8.42 7.36
C ARG A 768 6.57 9.59 6.98
N SER A 769 7.54 9.29 6.11
CA SER A 769 8.37 10.27 5.42
C SER A 769 8.17 10.11 3.91
N VAL A 770 7.51 11.09 3.25
CA VAL A 770 7.13 11.01 1.83
C VAL A 770 7.20 12.37 1.12
N CYS A 771 7.45 12.39 -0.18
CA CYS A 771 7.55 13.63 -0.96
C CYS A 771 7.20 13.40 -2.45
N GLN A 772 7.45 14.41 -3.29
CA GLN A 772 6.99 14.42 -4.69
C GLN A 772 7.51 13.23 -5.52
N TRP A 773 8.75 12.78 -5.32
CA TRP A 773 9.30 11.65 -6.09
C TRP A 773 8.70 10.30 -5.66
N SER A 774 8.30 10.14 -4.39
CA SER A 774 7.85 8.86 -3.84
C SER A 774 6.33 8.64 -3.87
N ILE A 775 5.52 9.70 -3.81
CA ILE A 775 4.03 9.62 -3.89
C ILE A 775 3.35 10.65 -4.83
N GLY A 776 4.10 11.57 -5.44
CA GLY A 776 3.53 12.63 -6.30
C GLY A 776 2.90 13.82 -5.55
N THR A 777 3.04 13.90 -4.22
CA THR A 777 2.54 15.02 -3.41
C THR A 777 3.26 16.34 -3.73
N LYS A 778 2.52 17.46 -3.71
CA LYS A 778 3.07 18.83 -3.75
C LYS A 778 3.86 19.20 -2.49
N VAL A 779 3.49 18.64 -1.35
CA VAL A 779 4.01 19.00 -0.01
C VAL A 779 4.55 17.73 0.61
N HIS A 780 5.80 17.74 1.08
CA HIS A 780 6.36 16.59 1.77
C HIS A 780 5.69 16.37 3.13
N GLU A 781 5.80 15.16 3.64
CA GLU A 781 5.36 14.80 4.98
C GLU A 781 6.57 14.21 5.71
N GLU A 782 6.81 14.69 6.93
CA GLU A 782 7.89 14.27 7.81
C GLU A 782 7.35 13.91 9.21
N SER A 783 6.17 13.28 9.24
CA SER A 783 5.41 13.05 10.48
C SER A 783 6.15 12.15 11.49
N ILE A 784 7.10 11.32 11.02
CA ILE A 784 8.06 10.59 11.88
C ILE A 784 8.99 11.56 12.62
N HIS A 785 9.62 12.51 11.92
CA HIS A 785 10.55 13.49 12.52
C HIS A 785 9.83 14.34 13.57
N LEU A 786 8.64 14.84 13.25
CA LEU A 786 7.82 15.64 14.16
C LEU A 786 7.32 14.84 15.38
N ALA A 787 7.09 13.54 15.26
CA ALA A 787 6.78 12.67 16.40
C ALA A 787 8.01 12.42 17.28
N TYR A 788 9.19 12.13 16.69
CA TYR A 788 10.46 11.98 17.41
C TYR A 788 10.75 13.23 18.27
N ILE A 789 10.73 14.42 17.66
CA ILE A 789 10.96 15.69 18.37
C ILE A 789 9.94 15.89 19.50
N SER A 790 8.66 15.64 19.23
CA SER A 790 7.58 15.82 20.21
C SER A 790 7.69 14.86 21.40
N ALA A 791 8.03 13.59 21.17
CA ALA A 791 8.24 12.60 22.24
C ALA A 791 9.43 12.99 23.13
N ILE A 792 10.55 13.38 22.52
CA ILE A 792 11.75 13.84 23.25
C ILE A 792 11.43 15.06 24.11
N GLN A 793 10.75 16.07 23.56
CA GLN A 793 10.42 17.31 24.28
C GLN A 793 9.46 17.10 25.47
N ASN A 794 8.52 16.16 25.36
CA ASN A 794 7.51 15.89 26.39
C ASN A 794 7.91 14.82 27.42
N SER A 795 9.01 14.09 27.19
CA SER A 795 9.57 13.11 28.11
C SER A 795 9.80 13.67 29.52
N LYS A 796 9.76 12.82 30.55
CA LYS A 796 9.83 13.19 31.98
C LYS A 796 10.99 12.51 32.71
N HIS A 797 11.20 11.22 32.48
CA HIS A 797 12.06 10.33 33.24
C HIS A 797 13.19 9.73 32.41
N PHE A 798 12.89 9.15 31.24
CA PHE A 798 13.94 8.62 30.37
C PHE A 798 13.54 8.48 28.90
N ILE A 799 14.56 8.33 28.06
CA ILE A 799 14.44 7.98 26.65
C ILE A 799 15.40 6.82 26.37
N TYR A 800 14.91 5.76 25.73
CA TYR A 800 15.70 4.64 25.23
C TYR A 800 15.58 4.60 23.70
N ILE A 801 16.72 4.56 23.00
CA ILE A 801 16.81 4.56 21.54
C ILE A 801 17.64 3.36 21.11
N GLU A 802 17.11 2.56 20.18
CA GLU A 802 17.94 1.69 19.35
C GLU A 802 17.91 2.23 17.92
N ASN A 803 19.08 2.49 17.33
CA ASN A 803 19.12 2.93 15.94
C ASN A 803 20.37 2.47 15.19
N GLN A 804 20.16 1.98 13.97
CA GLN A 804 21.20 1.71 12.98
C GLN A 804 22.13 2.90 12.71
N PHE A 805 21.60 4.13 12.77
CA PHE A 805 22.35 5.38 12.54
C PHE A 805 22.02 6.43 13.59
N PHE A 806 23.00 7.23 13.99
CA PHE A 806 22.82 8.33 14.95
C PHE A 806 23.42 9.63 14.39
N ILE A 807 22.82 10.12 13.29
CA ILE A 807 23.29 11.28 12.52
C ILE A 807 22.30 12.45 12.69
N SER A 808 22.70 13.47 13.47
CA SER A 808 21.85 14.60 13.86
C SER A 808 22.70 15.82 14.28
N CYS A 809 22.14 16.71 15.11
CA CYS A 809 22.71 17.99 15.54
C CYS A 809 22.89 18.95 14.36
N ALA A 810 21.85 19.73 14.07
CA ALA A 810 21.67 20.44 12.81
C ALA A 810 22.74 21.51 12.52
N ASP A 811 23.09 21.64 11.24
CA ASP A 811 23.98 22.67 10.69
C ASP A 811 23.63 22.96 9.21
N LYS A 812 24.62 23.42 8.41
CA LYS A 812 24.47 23.67 6.97
C LYS A 812 24.26 22.41 6.12
N ASN A 813 24.61 21.23 6.63
CA ASN A 813 24.64 19.95 5.90
C ASN A 813 23.68 18.90 6.52
N ILE A 814 23.41 18.98 7.83
CA ILE A 814 22.48 18.12 8.56
C ILE A 814 21.28 18.96 9.00
N HIS A 815 20.06 18.51 8.69
CA HIS A 815 18.85 19.32 8.89
C HIS A 815 17.84 18.75 9.91
N ASN A 816 18.06 17.54 10.43
CA ASN A 816 17.18 16.96 11.46
C ASN A 816 17.63 17.38 12.87
N CYS A 817 16.67 17.67 13.74
CA CYS A 817 16.93 18.32 15.04
C CYS A 817 16.85 17.34 16.24
N VAL A 818 16.97 16.03 16.01
CA VAL A 818 16.75 14.99 17.03
C VAL A 818 17.78 15.08 18.17
N GLY A 819 19.07 15.20 17.82
CA GLY A 819 20.16 15.40 18.78
C GLY A 819 20.09 16.76 19.48
N ASP A 820 19.55 17.79 18.82
CA ASP A 820 19.28 19.09 19.43
C ASP A 820 18.19 19.00 20.50
N ALA A 821 17.07 18.33 20.18
CA ALA A 821 15.99 18.09 21.12
C ALA A 821 16.45 17.24 22.32
N LEU A 822 17.27 16.19 22.10
CA LEU A 822 17.87 15.40 23.17
C LEU A 822 18.76 16.26 24.07
N THR A 823 19.62 17.09 23.47
CA THR A 823 20.54 17.97 24.22
C THR A 823 19.77 18.96 25.09
N GLU A 824 18.80 19.69 24.52
CA GLU A 824 18.02 20.66 25.30
C GLU A 824 17.12 19.99 26.34
N ARG A 825 16.63 18.77 26.08
CA ARG A 825 15.87 18.00 27.07
C ARG A 825 16.73 17.57 28.25
N ILE A 826 17.97 17.16 28.02
CA ILE A 826 18.94 16.84 29.08
C ILE A 826 19.32 18.11 29.85
N LEU A 827 19.64 19.21 29.15
CA LEU A 827 19.97 20.50 29.78
C LEU A 827 18.81 21.03 30.63
N LYS A 828 17.56 20.84 30.20
CA LYS A 828 16.37 21.12 31.02
C LYS A 828 16.34 20.27 32.29
N ALA A 829 16.54 18.95 32.22
CA ALA A 829 16.57 18.09 33.41
C ALA A 829 17.64 18.52 34.42
N TYR A 830 18.85 18.85 33.93
CA TYR A 830 19.97 19.32 34.74
C TYR A 830 19.64 20.65 35.46
N ARG A 831 19.13 21.65 34.73
CA ARG A 831 18.68 22.95 35.30
C ARG A 831 17.57 22.76 36.34
N GLU A 832 16.65 21.83 36.10
CA GLU A 832 15.55 21.48 37.00
C GLU A 832 15.96 20.54 38.16
N LYS A 833 17.23 20.11 38.22
CA LYS A 833 17.78 19.10 39.16
C LYS A 833 16.99 17.77 39.18
N ARG A 834 16.40 17.38 38.05
CA ARG A 834 15.59 16.16 37.91
C ARG A 834 16.43 14.98 37.41
N ARG A 835 16.23 13.80 38.01
CA ARG A 835 16.77 12.53 37.49
C ARG A 835 16.17 12.26 36.11
N PHE A 836 17.01 12.30 35.09
CA PHE A 836 16.66 12.00 33.70
C PHE A 836 17.77 11.15 33.06
N ARG A 837 17.43 10.23 32.17
CA ARG A 837 18.41 9.34 31.51
C ARG A 837 18.10 9.16 30.02
N VAL A 838 19.14 9.12 29.19
CA VAL A 838 19.06 8.80 27.77
C VAL A 838 20.00 7.64 27.48
N TYR A 839 19.47 6.60 26.85
CA TYR A 839 20.22 5.42 26.43
C TYR A 839 20.18 5.32 24.91
N VAL A 840 21.34 5.25 24.27
CA VAL A 840 21.46 5.13 22.81
C VAL A 840 22.23 3.85 22.49
N VAL A 841 21.53 2.86 21.93
CA VAL A 841 22.09 1.60 21.46
C VAL A 841 22.21 1.67 19.93
N MET A 842 23.41 1.40 19.42
CA MET A 842 23.73 1.51 17.99
C MET A 842 24.73 0.41 17.58
N PRO A 843 24.81 0.03 16.29
CA PRO A 843 25.76 -1.00 15.87
C PRO A 843 27.18 -0.47 16.03
N LEU A 844 28.10 -1.32 16.53
CA LEU A 844 29.49 -0.94 16.78
C LEU A 844 30.23 -0.47 15.51
N LEU A 845 29.80 -0.95 14.35
CA LEU A 845 30.25 -0.52 13.02
C LEU A 845 29.06 -0.46 12.04
N PRO A 846 29.07 0.47 11.06
CA PRO A 846 28.17 0.43 9.91
C PRO A 846 28.26 -0.88 9.12
N GLY A 847 27.11 -1.45 8.74
CA GLY A 847 27.02 -2.70 7.99
C GLY A 847 27.24 -2.50 6.49
N PHE A 848 28.50 -2.36 6.09
CA PHE A 848 28.96 -2.33 4.70
C PHE A 848 30.24 -3.16 4.57
N GLU A 849 30.49 -3.75 3.41
CA GLU A 849 31.74 -4.49 3.14
C GLU A 849 32.96 -3.58 3.31
N GLY A 850 33.96 -4.05 4.06
CA GLY A 850 35.25 -3.38 4.17
C GLY A 850 36.09 -3.89 5.32
N ASP A 851 37.35 -4.25 5.02
CA ASP A 851 38.32 -4.68 6.02
C ASP A 851 38.56 -3.59 7.09
N ILE A 852 38.24 -3.94 8.34
CA ILE A 852 38.38 -3.06 9.51
C ILE A 852 39.87 -2.83 9.86
N SER A 853 40.76 -3.77 9.53
CA SER A 853 42.19 -3.67 9.90
C SER A 853 42.94 -2.59 9.11
N SER A 854 42.56 -2.33 7.85
CA SER A 854 42.92 -1.12 7.08
C SER A 854 42.05 0.12 7.40
N GLY A 855 41.33 0.08 8.51
CA GLY A 855 40.47 1.15 9.03
C GLY A 855 39.07 1.22 8.37
N GLY A 856 38.66 0.21 7.60
CA GLY A 856 37.33 0.13 6.98
C GLY A 856 37.21 0.79 5.60
N GLY A 857 36.18 0.41 4.85
CA GLY A 857 35.84 1.03 3.56
C GLY A 857 35.41 2.50 3.69
N GLN A 858 35.37 3.23 2.57
CA GLN A 858 35.05 4.67 2.57
C GLN A 858 33.63 4.96 3.10
N ALA A 859 32.65 4.07 2.82
CA ALA A 859 31.30 4.17 3.38
C ALA A 859 31.29 4.04 4.92
N ILE A 860 32.03 3.07 5.46
CA ILE A 860 32.21 2.88 6.91
C ILE A 860 32.80 4.16 7.54
N LYS A 861 33.91 4.66 6.98
CA LYS A 861 34.59 5.89 7.41
C LYS A 861 33.66 7.12 7.41
N ALA A 862 32.87 7.31 6.34
CA ALA A 862 31.94 8.42 6.22
C ALA A 862 30.79 8.37 7.25
N ILE A 863 30.15 7.21 7.43
CA ILE A 863 29.06 7.06 8.43
C ILE A 863 29.61 7.20 9.86
N MET A 864 30.78 6.61 10.16
CA MET A 864 31.41 6.77 11.48
C MET A 864 31.76 8.24 11.77
N TYR A 865 32.24 9.00 10.78
CA TYR A 865 32.46 10.44 10.93
C TYR A 865 31.18 11.18 11.38
N PHE A 866 30.04 10.94 10.71
CA PHE A 866 28.78 11.62 11.04
C PHE A 866 28.14 11.15 12.36
N ASN A 867 28.26 9.86 12.70
CA ASN A 867 27.87 9.35 14.02
C ASN A 867 28.70 10.05 15.12
N TYR A 868 30.03 10.07 15.01
CA TYR A 868 30.89 10.75 15.99
C TYR A 868 30.67 12.27 16.03
N ARG A 869 30.40 12.93 14.89
CA ARG A 869 30.02 14.36 14.84
C ARG A 869 28.78 14.63 15.69
N THR A 870 27.82 13.72 15.70
CA THR A 870 26.60 13.85 16.50
C THR A 870 26.88 13.55 17.97
N MET A 871 27.62 12.49 18.27
CA MET A 871 27.90 12.05 19.63
C MET A 871 28.84 13.00 20.40
N CYS A 872 30.05 13.23 19.90
CA CYS A 872 31.16 13.73 20.72
C CYS A 872 32.28 14.50 19.99
N ARG A 873 32.22 14.72 18.67
CA ARG A 873 33.26 15.42 17.91
C ARG A 873 32.75 16.73 17.30
N GLY A 874 33.34 17.84 17.72
CA GLY A 874 33.00 19.18 17.24
C GLY A 874 31.85 19.84 18.02
N GLU A 875 31.70 21.15 17.80
CA GLU A 875 30.95 22.07 18.66
C GLU A 875 29.44 21.83 18.71
N HIS A 876 28.89 21.21 17.66
CA HIS A 876 27.47 20.86 17.56
C HIS A 876 27.13 19.55 18.30
N SER A 877 28.13 18.74 18.66
CA SER A 877 27.92 17.40 19.21
C SER A 877 27.28 17.42 20.61
N ILE A 878 26.53 16.36 20.94
CA ILE A 878 25.76 16.28 22.19
C ILE A 878 26.70 16.39 23.41
N MET A 879 27.75 15.56 23.49
CA MET A 879 28.64 15.58 24.66
C MET A 879 29.33 16.94 24.85
N GLU A 880 29.78 17.58 23.77
CA GLU A 880 30.46 18.88 23.84
C GLU A 880 29.51 20.00 24.32
N ARG A 881 28.27 20.03 23.81
CA ARG A 881 27.24 20.96 24.28
C ARG A 881 26.84 20.74 25.73
N LEU A 882 26.79 19.49 26.20
CA LEU A 882 26.53 19.18 27.61
C LEU A 882 27.70 19.61 28.50
N LYS A 883 28.94 19.26 28.14
CA LYS A 883 30.16 19.63 28.89
C LYS A 883 30.28 21.12 29.16
N ARG A 884 29.94 21.97 28.19
CA ARG A 884 29.92 23.44 28.31
C ARG A 884 28.99 23.99 29.41
N VAL A 885 28.02 23.19 29.88
CA VAL A 885 26.99 23.65 30.84
C VAL A 885 27.03 22.87 32.18
N MET A 886 27.51 21.62 32.17
CA MET A 886 27.53 20.77 33.37
C MET A 886 28.88 20.09 33.68
N SER A 887 29.96 20.48 32.98
CA SER A 887 31.25 19.79 33.04
C SER A 887 31.05 18.28 32.83
N ASP A 888 31.81 17.41 33.48
CA ASP A 888 31.67 15.95 33.31
C ASP A 888 30.41 15.33 33.95
N CYS A 889 29.48 16.11 34.51
CA CYS A 889 28.20 15.58 34.99
C CYS A 889 27.32 14.97 33.88
N TRP A 890 27.64 15.18 32.59
CA TRP A 890 26.91 14.62 31.44
C TRP A 890 26.79 13.09 31.48
N ILE A 891 27.75 12.40 32.11
CA ILE A 891 27.73 10.95 32.33
C ILE A 891 26.50 10.47 33.13
N ASN A 892 25.88 11.37 33.91
CA ASN A 892 24.67 11.09 34.67
C ASN A 892 23.38 11.23 33.84
N TYR A 893 23.47 11.61 32.56
CA TYR A 893 22.29 11.90 31.74
C TYR A 893 22.24 11.15 30.41
N ILE A 894 23.38 10.79 29.81
CA ILE A 894 23.39 10.05 28.53
C ILE A 894 24.46 8.94 28.50
N SER A 895 24.10 7.79 27.92
CA SER A 895 25.02 6.68 27.65
C SER A 895 24.86 6.19 26.21
N PHE A 896 25.98 5.82 25.59
CA PHE A 896 26.07 5.29 24.23
C PHE A 896 26.67 3.89 24.29
N CYS A 897 25.96 2.92 23.72
CA CYS A 897 26.29 1.49 23.79
C CYS A 897 26.18 0.82 22.41
N GLY A 898 26.80 -0.34 22.26
CA GLY A 898 26.59 -1.24 21.14
C GLY A 898 26.71 -2.69 21.60
N LEU A 899 26.23 -3.62 20.77
CA LEU A 899 26.07 -5.03 21.15
C LEU A 899 27.15 -5.92 20.51
N ARG A 900 27.62 -6.94 21.24
CA ARG A 900 28.63 -7.92 20.82
C ARG A 900 28.42 -9.24 21.57
N THR A 901 28.68 -10.34 20.89
CA THR A 901 28.63 -11.71 21.46
C THR A 901 29.86 -12.53 21.07
N HIS A 902 29.98 -13.73 21.60
CA HIS A 902 31.09 -14.66 21.36
C HIS A 902 30.59 -16.11 21.37
N ALA A 903 31.36 -17.01 20.74
CA ALA A 903 31.05 -18.43 20.64
C ALA A 903 32.34 -19.24 20.42
N ASP A 904 32.24 -20.56 20.52
CA ASP A 904 33.22 -21.46 19.90
C ASP A 904 32.84 -21.72 18.43
N LEU A 905 33.84 -21.74 17.55
CA LEU A 905 33.75 -22.23 16.18
C LEU A 905 34.92 -23.18 15.91
N ASP A 906 34.61 -24.48 15.90
CA ASP A 906 35.56 -25.58 15.63
C ASP A 906 36.79 -25.58 16.58
N GLY A 907 36.53 -25.41 17.88
CA GLY A 907 37.56 -25.33 18.93
C GLY A 907 38.27 -23.98 18.99
N ARG A 908 37.78 -22.96 18.27
CA ARG A 908 38.35 -21.62 18.21
C ARG A 908 37.35 -20.59 18.70
N LEU A 909 37.70 -19.86 19.76
CA LEU A 909 36.89 -18.75 20.27
C LEU A 909 36.80 -17.63 19.21
N VAL A 910 35.56 -17.24 18.88
CA VAL A 910 35.22 -16.18 17.92
C VAL A 910 34.28 -15.16 18.56
N THR A 911 34.32 -13.92 18.09
CA THR A 911 33.41 -12.85 18.54
C THR A 911 32.99 -11.95 17.39
N GLU A 912 31.71 -11.61 17.33
CA GLU A 912 31.18 -10.63 16.37
C GLU A 912 30.24 -9.64 17.05
N LEU A 913 30.12 -8.44 16.47
CA LEU A 913 29.09 -7.48 16.86
C LEU A 913 27.70 -8.03 16.54
N ILE A 914 26.72 -7.75 17.41
CA ILE A 914 25.32 -7.95 17.07
C ILE A 914 24.87 -6.67 16.35
N TYR A 915 24.39 -6.81 15.11
CA TYR A 915 24.05 -5.68 14.28
C TYR A 915 22.69 -5.11 14.66
N VAL A 916 22.70 -4.02 15.41
CA VAL A 916 21.52 -3.22 15.77
C VAL A 916 20.99 -2.56 14.50
N HIS A 917 20.05 -3.21 13.84
CA HIS A 917 19.29 -2.68 12.71
C HIS A 917 18.01 -1.98 13.15
N SER A 918 17.58 -2.13 14.41
CA SER A 918 16.41 -1.47 15.01
C SER A 918 16.25 0.00 14.60
N LYS A 919 14.99 0.47 14.56
CA LYS A 919 14.64 1.90 14.53
C LYS A 919 13.57 2.17 15.59
N LEU A 920 13.99 2.19 16.86
CA LEU A 920 13.13 2.22 18.03
C LEU A 920 13.40 3.47 18.88
N MET A 921 12.33 4.07 19.41
CA MET A 921 12.39 4.94 20.60
C MET A 921 11.32 4.48 21.61
N ILE A 922 11.70 4.37 22.89
CA ILE A 922 10.80 4.25 24.04
C ILE A 922 10.98 5.49 24.91
N VAL A 923 9.89 6.06 25.41
CA VAL A 923 9.88 7.22 26.30
C VAL A 923 8.98 6.93 27.51
N ASP A 924 9.53 7.11 28.71
CA ASP A 924 8.84 7.01 30.00
C ASP A 924 7.97 5.74 30.18
N ASP A 925 8.39 4.60 29.62
CA ASP A 925 7.66 3.31 29.57
C ASP A 925 6.21 3.37 29.03
N CYS A 926 5.79 4.50 28.44
CA CYS A 926 4.40 4.74 28.04
C CYS A 926 4.22 5.19 26.58
N THR A 927 5.30 5.61 25.91
CA THR A 927 5.28 5.99 24.48
C THR A 927 6.35 5.21 23.72
N VAL A 928 5.99 4.62 22.59
CA VAL A 928 6.88 3.84 21.72
C VAL A 928 6.75 4.32 20.27
N ILE A 929 7.87 4.46 19.57
CA ILE A 929 7.93 4.71 18.13
C ILE A 929 8.80 3.62 17.49
N ILE A 930 8.24 2.94 16.49
CA ILE A 930 8.90 1.93 15.64
C ILE A 930 8.75 2.38 14.19
N VAL A 931 9.81 2.29 13.38
CA VAL A 931 9.92 2.87 12.03
C VAL A 931 10.40 1.85 10.99
#